data_AF-A0A7W0Z6A0-F1
#
_entry.id   AF-A0A7W0Z6A0-F1
#
_cell.length_a   1.000
_cell.length_b   1.000
_cell.length_c   1.000
_cell.angle_alpha   90.00
_cell.angle_beta   90.00
_cell.angle_gamma   90.00
#
_symmetry.space_group_name_H-M   'P 1'
#
loop_
_entity.id
_entity.type
_entity.pdbx_description
1 polymer ?
#
loop_
_entity_poly.entity_id
_entity_poly.type
_entity_poly.pdbx_seq_one_letter_code
_entity_poly.pdbx_strand_id
1 'polypeptide(L)'
;TEKQATTWDELPADIKNTYDKLGIPEAEKQRLVSGVAAQYECLHAGARVWTANRGQVAIKEIEPGDTVFALDEENDRFVMAPVRSAAQTGTRQTHEVKVGTKLIRATENHPVLCLVDNRRDGRVRARYTRRWKTVGELRVGDLVAVPRGLPEFGQPLQLPGCSRNNGDVFGPMWTSPDLLWLLGYFIGDGSLQDSGRTHRVQFAVPATDVGLRAEITRIVDEQFGLRAIAADDVRLVINSRPLVDWFVEMGLSGGAHTKQVPLWVTGLGLAERLAFLGGWVDADGYVGPADSGAVLLTSVSVPLLEQGGELFQLAGMRVAGPYQFSGKHPFDADRTMYGHRLHVSGDFERLDCRNPKRTDRFGRRNYFHSDKGAHGTTFRTHCTEHLGFARVTEINDGLVEPVYDIEVDGPHNFIAEGMVVHNSEVVYHQIREDLEEQGVLFLDTDTGLREHEEIFKEYFGSVIPVGDNKFAALNTSVWSGGSFIYIPKGVHVDIPLQAYFRINTENMGQFERTLIIVDEGAYVHYVEGCTAPIYSSDSLHSAVVEIIVKKNARCRYTTIQNWSNNVYNLVTKRAVAHEGATMEWVDGNIGSKVTMKYPAVWMIGEHAKGEVLSVAFAGEGQHQDAGAKMVHAAPNTSSTIISKSVARGGGRTSYRGLVQIADGSHGSRSTVKCDALLVDSISRSDTYPYVDVREDDVSMGHEATVSKVSDDQLFYLMSRGLTEDEAMAMVVRGFVEPIARELPMEYALELNRLIELQMEGSVG
;
A
#
# COMPACT_ATOMS: atom_id res chain seq x y z
N THR A 1 20.23 -3.75 -12.05
CA THR A 1 20.94 -2.46 -11.91
C THR A 1 20.48 -1.51 -13.00
N GLU A 2 19.34 -0.86 -12.81
CA GLU A 2 19.11 0.40 -13.51
C GLU A 2 19.13 1.48 -12.45
N LYS A 3 20.14 2.34 -12.56
CA LYS A 3 20.16 3.59 -11.82
C LYS A 3 18.86 4.31 -12.17
N GLN A 4 18.18 4.85 -11.15
CA GLN A 4 17.30 6.00 -11.33
C GLN A 4 17.96 6.94 -12.33
N ALA A 5 17.19 7.51 -13.25
CA ALA A 5 17.71 8.60 -14.05
C ALA A 5 18.31 9.60 -13.05
N THR A 6 19.60 9.87 -13.17
CA THR A 6 20.31 10.76 -12.23
C THR A 6 20.48 12.14 -12.85
N THR A 7 20.16 12.26 -14.13
CA THR A 7 20.34 13.47 -14.92
C THR A 7 19.16 13.67 -15.86
N TRP A 8 18.88 14.94 -16.15
CA TRP A 8 17.83 15.36 -17.09
C TRP A 8 17.90 14.64 -18.44
N ASP A 9 19.10 14.40 -18.97
CA ASP A 9 19.31 13.80 -20.29
C ASP A 9 18.84 12.34 -20.38
N GLU A 10 18.67 11.67 -19.24
CA GLU A 10 18.19 10.29 -19.15
C GLU A 10 16.65 10.19 -19.11
N LEU A 11 15.93 11.33 -19.00
CA LEU A 11 14.46 11.34 -18.99
C LEU A 11 13.85 11.09 -20.39
N PRO A 12 12.73 10.36 -20.47
CA PRO A 12 11.93 10.19 -21.68
C PRO A 12 11.53 11.53 -22.35
N ALA A 13 11.46 11.54 -23.68
CA ALA A 13 11.26 12.76 -24.47
C ALA A 13 9.86 13.38 -24.30
N ASP A 14 8.85 12.58 -24.01
CA ASP A 14 7.49 13.01 -23.66
C ASP A 14 7.43 13.74 -22.31
N ILE A 15 8.19 13.26 -21.33
CA ILE A 15 8.36 13.93 -20.03
C ILE A 15 9.12 15.25 -20.19
N LYS A 16 10.25 15.25 -20.91
CA LYS A 16 11.02 16.48 -21.24
C LYS A 16 10.16 17.53 -21.97
N ASN A 17 9.43 17.11 -22.99
CA ASN A 17 8.54 17.99 -23.76
C ASN A 17 7.39 18.57 -22.91
N THR A 18 6.94 17.84 -21.89
CA THR A 18 5.90 18.31 -20.96
C THR A 18 6.47 19.39 -20.04
N TYR A 19 7.69 19.20 -19.53
CA TYR A 19 8.39 20.19 -18.70
C TYR A 19 8.84 21.44 -19.47
N ASP A 20 9.22 21.30 -20.74
CA ASP A 20 9.55 22.44 -21.61
C ASP A 20 8.32 23.33 -21.87
N LYS A 21 7.12 22.72 -21.97
CA LYS A 21 5.85 23.47 -22.10
C LYS A 21 5.44 24.20 -20.82
N LEU A 22 5.90 23.74 -19.67
CA LEU A 22 5.68 24.36 -18.37
C LEU A 22 6.66 25.52 -18.08
N GLY A 23 7.62 25.78 -18.97
CA GLY A 23 8.49 26.96 -18.91
C GLY A 23 9.58 26.92 -17.84
N ILE A 24 10.01 25.72 -17.43
CA ILE A 24 10.94 25.52 -16.30
C ILE A 24 12.39 25.95 -16.67
N PRO A 25 13.09 26.72 -15.81
CA PRO A 25 14.50 27.09 -16.01
C PRO A 25 15.46 25.88 -16.04
N GLU A 26 16.52 25.96 -16.84
CA GLU A 26 17.46 24.86 -17.10
C GLU A 26 18.18 24.33 -15.84
N ALA A 27 18.30 25.16 -14.79
CA ALA A 27 18.91 24.79 -13.52
C ALA A 27 18.04 23.84 -12.67
N GLU A 28 16.71 23.87 -12.84
CA GLU A 28 15.76 23.02 -12.09
C GLU A 28 15.56 21.66 -12.74
N LYS A 29 15.70 21.61 -14.07
CA LYS A 29 15.69 20.37 -14.86
C LYS A 29 16.69 19.32 -14.36
N GLN A 30 17.85 19.77 -13.88
CA GLN A 30 18.88 18.88 -13.32
C GLN A 30 18.53 18.34 -11.92
N ARG A 31 17.57 18.94 -11.20
CA ARG A 31 17.17 18.55 -9.82
C ARG A 31 15.99 17.58 -9.76
N LEU A 32 15.23 17.44 -10.85
CA LEU A 32 13.92 16.76 -10.90
C LEU A 32 13.97 15.22 -10.93
N VAL A 33 15.15 14.60 -10.80
CA VAL A 33 15.32 13.16 -11.01
C VAL A 33 15.39 12.33 -9.73
N SER A 34 15.14 12.94 -8.56
CA SER A 34 15.13 12.24 -7.28
C SER A 34 13.89 12.56 -6.45
N GLY A 35 13.01 11.57 -6.27
CA GLY A 35 12.19 11.48 -5.04
C GLY A 35 10.69 11.76 -5.13
N VAL A 36 9.95 11.20 -6.11
CA VAL A 36 8.48 11.18 -6.05
C VAL A 36 8.02 9.83 -5.47
N ALA A 37 7.39 9.83 -4.29
CA ALA A 37 6.62 8.70 -3.76
C ALA A 37 5.18 9.16 -3.52
N ALA A 38 4.28 8.75 -4.41
CA ALA A 38 2.85 9.01 -4.32
C ALA A 38 2.17 7.74 -3.80
N GLN A 39 1.80 7.68 -2.53
CA GLN A 39 1.25 6.46 -1.91
C GLN A 39 -0.20 6.18 -2.38
N TYR A 40 -0.38 5.32 -3.38
CA TYR A 40 -1.69 5.06 -4.01
C TYR A 40 -1.95 3.60 -4.46
N GLU A 41 -1.41 2.60 -3.76
CA GLU A 41 -1.38 1.20 -4.22
C GLU A 41 -2.48 0.36 -3.55
N CYS A 42 -3.50 -0.11 -4.29
CA CYS A 42 -4.59 -0.87 -3.65
C CYS A 42 -5.21 -1.91 -4.60
N LEU A 43 -5.72 -3.01 -4.04
CA LEU A 43 -6.44 -4.06 -4.76
C LEU A 43 -7.94 -3.99 -4.51
N HIS A 44 -8.74 -4.48 -5.45
CA HIS A 44 -10.19 -4.67 -5.24
C HIS A 44 -10.47 -5.64 -4.07
N ALA A 45 -11.55 -5.40 -3.31
CA ALA A 45 -11.97 -6.18 -2.13
C ALA A 45 -11.97 -7.71 -2.30
N GLY A 46 -12.36 -8.20 -3.48
CA GLY A 46 -12.41 -9.62 -3.82
C GLY A 46 -11.13 -10.20 -4.42
N ALA A 47 -10.05 -9.42 -4.55
CA ALA A 47 -8.77 -9.94 -5.03
C ALA A 47 -8.25 -11.00 -4.05
N ARG A 48 -7.96 -12.21 -4.53
CA ARG A 48 -7.55 -13.33 -3.69
C ARG A 48 -6.06 -13.34 -3.42
N VAL A 49 -5.71 -13.15 -2.16
CA VAL A 49 -4.34 -13.24 -1.63
C VAL A 49 -4.04 -14.70 -1.27
N TRP A 50 -2.86 -15.18 -1.67
CA TRP A 50 -2.44 -16.55 -1.38
C TRP A 50 -1.83 -16.62 0.03
N THR A 51 -2.50 -17.35 0.91
CA THR A 51 -2.08 -17.54 2.30
C THR A 51 -1.60 -18.98 2.56
N ALA A 52 -0.68 -19.14 3.51
CA ALA A 52 -0.15 -20.43 3.93
C ALA A 52 -1.08 -21.16 4.92
N ASN A 53 -1.95 -20.42 5.62
CA ASN A 53 -2.82 -20.93 6.69
C ASN A 53 -4.30 -21.08 6.30
N ARG A 54 -4.81 -20.26 5.37
CA ARG A 54 -6.25 -20.20 5.02
C ARG A 54 -6.54 -20.38 3.53
N GLY A 55 -5.56 -20.78 2.72
CA GLY A 55 -5.72 -20.93 1.28
C GLY A 55 -5.76 -19.58 0.54
N GLN A 56 -6.57 -19.45 -0.50
CA GLN A 56 -6.72 -18.19 -1.22
C GLN A 56 -7.87 -17.39 -0.61
N VAL A 57 -7.56 -16.26 0.04
CA VAL A 57 -8.52 -15.47 0.81
C VAL A 57 -8.72 -14.12 0.14
N ALA A 58 -9.96 -13.61 0.09
CA ALA A 58 -10.20 -12.27 -0.42
C ALA A 58 -9.45 -11.23 0.43
N ILE A 59 -8.81 -10.24 -0.19
CA ILE A 59 -7.98 -9.27 0.52
C ILE A 59 -8.74 -8.54 1.64
N LYS A 60 -10.04 -8.30 1.46
CA LYS A 60 -10.92 -7.69 2.49
C LYS A 60 -11.11 -8.57 3.75
N GLU A 61 -10.80 -9.86 3.66
CA GLU A 61 -10.96 -10.87 4.73
C GLU A 61 -9.59 -11.27 5.33
N ILE A 62 -8.50 -10.72 4.82
CA ILE A 62 -7.16 -10.89 5.40
C ILE A 62 -7.12 -10.18 6.75
N GLU A 63 -6.55 -10.85 7.74
CA GLU A 63 -6.45 -10.35 9.11
C GLU A 63 -4.97 -10.29 9.54
N PRO A 64 -4.59 -9.33 10.41
CA PRO A 64 -3.27 -9.34 11.05
C PRO A 64 -2.97 -10.70 11.71
N GLY A 65 -1.78 -11.25 11.44
CA GLY A 65 -1.38 -12.58 11.87
C GLY A 65 -1.57 -13.69 10.83
N ASP A 66 -2.27 -13.42 9.72
CA ASP A 66 -2.21 -14.30 8.56
C ASP A 66 -0.79 -14.42 8.02
N THR A 67 -0.52 -15.52 7.32
CA THR A 67 0.78 -15.72 6.68
C THR A 67 0.57 -15.80 5.17
N VAL A 68 1.16 -14.87 4.43
CA VAL A 68 1.09 -14.79 2.96
C VAL A 68 2.38 -15.27 2.32
N PHE A 69 2.29 -15.63 1.04
CA PHE A 69 3.48 -15.91 0.24
C PHE A 69 4.03 -14.61 -0.37
N ALA A 70 5.31 -14.36 -0.16
CA ALA A 70 6.05 -13.19 -0.60
C ALA A 70 7.32 -13.61 -1.36
N LEU A 71 7.76 -12.83 -2.33
CA LEU A 71 9.01 -13.03 -3.05
C LEU A 71 10.15 -12.34 -2.29
N ASP A 72 11.12 -13.13 -1.82
CA ASP A 72 12.43 -12.63 -1.39
C ASP A 72 13.26 -12.36 -2.65
N GLU A 73 13.33 -11.09 -3.06
CA GLU A 73 14.02 -10.66 -4.29
C GLU A 73 15.54 -10.86 -4.24
N GLU A 74 16.14 -10.89 -3.05
CA GLU A 74 17.58 -11.10 -2.88
C GLU A 74 17.97 -12.56 -3.15
N ASN A 75 17.15 -13.49 -2.65
CA ASN A 75 17.40 -14.93 -2.73
C ASN A 75 16.61 -15.64 -3.84
N ASP A 76 15.82 -14.90 -4.61
CA ASP A 76 15.07 -15.40 -5.77
C ASP A 76 14.11 -16.56 -5.46
N ARG A 77 13.51 -16.53 -4.27
CA ARG A 77 12.62 -17.57 -3.74
C ARG A 77 11.40 -16.99 -3.06
N PHE A 78 10.31 -17.76 -3.04
CA PHE A 78 9.14 -17.39 -2.24
C PHE A 78 9.35 -17.81 -0.78
N VAL A 79 8.93 -16.94 0.14
CA VAL A 79 8.95 -17.12 1.59
C VAL A 79 7.54 -16.94 2.16
N MET A 80 7.34 -17.40 3.39
CA MET A 80 6.13 -17.13 4.17
C MET A 80 6.37 -15.88 5.01
N ALA A 81 5.50 -14.89 4.90
CA ALA A 81 5.62 -13.61 5.59
C ALA A 81 4.32 -13.28 6.35
N PRO A 82 4.39 -12.82 7.60
CA PRO A 82 3.20 -12.48 8.37
C PRO A 82 2.59 -11.15 7.90
N VAL A 83 1.27 -11.08 7.90
CA VAL A 83 0.52 -9.85 7.67
C VAL A 83 0.48 -9.05 8.97
N ARG A 84 0.99 -7.83 8.93
CA ARG A 84 1.03 -6.90 10.07
C ARG A 84 -0.24 -6.09 10.21
N SER A 85 -0.78 -5.62 9.08
CA SER A 85 -2.01 -4.83 9.04
C SER A 85 -2.80 -5.12 7.77
N ALA A 86 -4.11 -4.91 7.81
CA ALA A 86 -5.01 -5.06 6.67
C ALA A 86 -6.12 -4.02 6.78
N ALA A 87 -6.37 -3.24 5.72
CA ALA A 87 -7.35 -2.15 5.77
C ALA A 87 -7.99 -1.86 4.42
N GLN A 88 -9.22 -1.34 4.46
CA GLN A 88 -9.81 -0.65 3.32
C GLN A 88 -9.16 0.73 3.19
N THR A 89 -8.54 1.01 2.04
CA THR A 89 -7.76 2.22 1.79
C THR A 89 -8.55 3.30 1.03
N GLY A 90 -9.76 2.97 0.55
CA GLY A 90 -10.71 3.93 -0.02
C GLY A 90 -11.65 3.31 -1.05
N THR A 91 -12.27 4.15 -1.87
CA THR A 91 -13.03 3.76 -3.06
C THR A 91 -12.38 4.43 -4.26
N ARG A 92 -11.90 3.64 -5.22
CA ARG A 92 -11.09 4.15 -6.35
C ARG A 92 -11.43 3.43 -7.65
N GLN A 93 -11.14 4.10 -8.76
CA GLN A 93 -11.14 3.47 -10.08
C GLN A 93 -10.08 2.36 -10.10
N THR A 94 -10.52 1.15 -10.45
CA THR A 94 -9.64 0.02 -10.70
C THR A 94 -9.48 -0.22 -12.20
N HIS A 95 -8.48 -1.01 -12.57
CA HIS A 95 -8.29 -1.56 -13.91
C HIS A 95 -8.24 -3.08 -13.81
N GLU A 96 -8.86 -3.76 -14.76
CA GLU A 96 -8.78 -5.20 -14.91
C GLU A 96 -7.60 -5.57 -15.79
N VAL A 97 -6.59 -6.23 -15.23
CA VAL A 97 -5.39 -6.65 -15.94
C VAL A 97 -5.37 -8.17 -16.07
N LYS A 98 -5.40 -8.65 -17.30
CA LYS A 98 -5.37 -10.08 -17.61
C LYS A 98 -3.96 -10.53 -17.96
N VAL A 99 -3.42 -11.46 -17.20
CA VAL A 99 -2.06 -12.01 -17.37
C VAL A 99 -2.14 -13.52 -17.61
N GLY A 100 -1.96 -13.91 -18.87
CA GLY A 100 -2.20 -15.27 -19.33
C GLY A 100 -3.66 -15.69 -19.07
N THR A 101 -3.88 -16.58 -18.10
CA THR A 101 -5.21 -17.03 -17.66
C THR A 101 -5.68 -16.39 -16.36
N LYS A 102 -4.88 -15.50 -15.77
CA LYS A 102 -5.15 -14.80 -14.50
C LYS A 102 -5.75 -13.43 -14.75
N LEU A 103 -6.51 -12.92 -13.79
CA LEU A 103 -7.12 -11.60 -13.83
C LEU A 103 -6.93 -10.95 -12.46
N ILE A 104 -6.36 -9.75 -12.44
CA ILE A 104 -6.27 -8.94 -11.23
C ILE A 104 -6.99 -7.62 -11.43
N ARG A 105 -7.66 -7.13 -10.38
CA ARG A 105 -8.31 -5.82 -10.34
C ARG A 105 -7.63 -4.94 -9.30
N ALA A 106 -7.04 -3.85 -9.76
CA ALA A 106 -6.15 -3.01 -8.96
C ALA A 106 -6.22 -1.55 -9.39
N THR A 107 -5.81 -0.62 -8.52
CA THR A 107 -5.70 0.80 -8.86
C THR A 107 -4.61 1.05 -9.89
N GLU A 108 -4.69 2.15 -10.64
CA GLU A 108 -3.71 2.54 -11.65
C GLU A 108 -2.26 2.51 -11.11
N ASN A 109 -2.06 2.92 -9.86
CA ASN A 109 -0.73 3.05 -9.26
C ASN A 109 -0.24 1.77 -8.58
N HIS A 110 -1.03 0.68 -8.56
CA HIS A 110 -0.62 -0.53 -7.84
C HIS A 110 0.55 -1.25 -8.55
N PRO A 111 1.66 -1.58 -7.86
CA PRO A 111 2.83 -2.16 -8.49
C PRO A 111 2.67 -3.66 -8.74
N VAL A 112 3.11 -4.08 -9.93
CA VAL A 112 3.30 -5.48 -10.29
C VAL A 112 4.75 -5.69 -10.74
N LEU A 113 5.37 -6.78 -10.29
CA LEU A 113 6.74 -7.07 -10.68
C LEU A 113 6.77 -7.55 -12.14
N CYS A 114 7.52 -6.86 -13.00
CA CYS A 114 7.56 -7.10 -14.44
C CYS A 114 8.98 -7.37 -14.96
N LEU A 115 9.08 -7.99 -16.15
CA LEU A 115 10.28 -7.93 -16.99
C LEU A 115 10.13 -6.83 -18.05
N VAL A 116 11.04 -5.86 -18.01
CA VAL A 116 11.11 -4.78 -18.99
C VAL A 116 12.22 -5.08 -19.99
N ASP A 117 11.95 -4.88 -21.27
CA ASP A 117 12.90 -5.09 -22.35
C ASP A 117 13.75 -3.83 -22.61
N ASN A 118 14.97 -3.82 -22.10
CA ASN A 118 15.90 -2.69 -22.19
C ASN A 118 16.85 -2.82 -23.39
N ARG A 119 16.31 -3.23 -24.55
CA ARG A 119 17.05 -3.22 -25.82
C ARG A 119 17.37 -1.79 -26.24
N ARG A 120 18.60 -1.57 -26.71
CA ARG A 120 18.96 -0.36 -27.46
C ARG A 120 18.40 -0.42 -28.87
N ASP A 121 17.96 0.71 -29.40
CA ASP A 121 17.45 0.83 -30.77
C ASP A 121 18.42 0.21 -31.79
N GLY A 122 17.85 -0.60 -32.71
CA GLY A 122 18.60 -1.33 -33.74
C GLY A 122 19.19 -2.67 -33.30
N ARG A 123 19.09 -3.08 -32.03
CA ARG A 123 19.50 -4.43 -31.57
C ARG A 123 18.34 -5.41 -31.61
N VAL A 124 18.54 -6.55 -32.26
CA VAL A 124 17.52 -7.61 -32.39
C VAL A 124 17.30 -8.38 -31.07
N ARG A 125 18.34 -8.51 -30.23
CA ARG A 125 18.38 -9.42 -29.06
C ARG A 125 17.80 -8.79 -27.79
N ALA A 126 16.69 -9.32 -27.24
CA ALA A 126 16.02 -8.75 -26.05
C ALA A 126 16.88 -8.86 -24.78
N ARG A 127 16.92 -7.78 -23.99
CA ARG A 127 17.65 -7.71 -22.70
C ARG A 127 16.67 -7.33 -21.60
N TYR A 128 16.18 -8.33 -20.90
CA TYR A 128 15.22 -8.15 -19.82
C TYR A 128 15.90 -7.72 -18.51
N THR A 129 15.18 -6.93 -17.72
CA THR A 129 15.48 -6.61 -16.31
C THR A 129 14.18 -6.68 -15.51
N ARG A 130 14.26 -7.06 -14.23
CA ARG A 130 13.09 -7.01 -13.34
C ARG A 130 12.87 -5.57 -12.88
N ARG A 131 11.61 -5.12 -12.90
CA ARG A 131 11.21 -3.79 -12.46
C ARG A 131 9.76 -3.82 -12.00
N TRP A 132 9.48 -3.16 -10.89
CA TRP A 132 8.13 -2.84 -10.47
C TRP A 132 7.52 -1.81 -11.42
N LYS A 133 6.41 -2.16 -12.06
CA LYS A 133 5.62 -1.25 -12.90
C LYS A 133 4.26 -1.07 -12.28
N THR A 134 3.70 0.13 -12.33
CA THR A 134 2.32 0.32 -11.92
C THR A 134 1.37 -0.26 -12.96
N VAL A 135 0.14 -0.58 -12.56
CA VAL A 135 -0.92 -1.04 -13.47
C VAL A 135 -1.14 -0.06 -14.64
N GLY A 136 -1.07 1.25 -14.42
CA GLY A 136 -1.20 2.28 -15.45
C GLY A 136 -0.04 2.32 -16.44
N GLU A 137 1.15 1.86 -16.04
CA GLU A 137 2.31 1.71 -16.92
C GLU A 137 2.28 0.41 -17.74
N LEU A 138 1.45 -0.56 -17.36
CA LEU A 138 1.37 -1.84 -18.07
C LEU A 138 0.84 -1.67 -19.49
N ARG A 139 1.39 -2.47 -20.39
CA ARG A 139 0.93 -2.57 -21.78
C ARG A 139 0.70 -4.03 -22.13
N VAL A 140 -0.26 -4.28 -23.02
CA VAL A 140 -0.47 -5.62 -23.59
C VAL A 140 0.84 -6.10 -24.21
N GLY A 141 1.30 -7.28 -23.79
CA GLY A 141 2.60 -7.82 -24.16
C GLY A 141 3.65 -7.79 -23.05
N ASP A 142 3.49 -6.97 -22.00
CA ASP A 142 4.38 -6.96 -20.85
C ASP A 142 4.39 -8.31 -20.13
N LEU A 143 5.48 -8.61 -19.43
CA LEU A 143 5.72 -9.90 -18.77
C LEU A 143 5.68 -9.70 -17.26
N VAL A 144 4.62 -10.18 -16.60
CA VAL A 144 4.41 -10.04 -15.15
C VAL A 144 4.85 -11.30 -14.41
N ALA A 145 5.49 -11.12 -13.26
CA ALA A 145 5.97 -12.16 -12.38
C ALA A 145 4.82 -13.01 -11.83
N VAL A 146 4.96 -14.32 -11.93
CA VAL A 146 3.99 -15.30 -11.43
C VAL A 146 4.72 -16.44 -10.72
N PRO A 147 4.15 -16.99 -9.63
CA PRO A 147 4.71 -18.16 -8.98
C PRO A 147 4.61 -19.39 -9.89
N ARG A 148 5.67 -20.18 -9.90
CA ARG A 148 5.77 -21.52 -10.52
C ARG A 148 5.86 -22.63 -9.48
N GLY A 149 6.24 -22.29 -8.25
CA GLY A 149 6.20 -23.15 -7.09
C GLY A 149 6.30 -22.30 -5.83
N LEU A 150 5.64 -22.75 -4.77
CA LEU A 150 5.67 -22.11 -3.44
C LEU A 150 6.69 -22.83 -2.54
N PRO A 151 7.20 -22.19 -1.47
CA PRO A 151 7.99 -22.88 -0.46
C PRO A 151 7.18 -24.03 0.14
N GLU A 152 7.85 -25.01 0.73
CA GLU A 152 7.15 -26.06 1.46
C GLU A 152 6.45 -25.47 2.70
N PHE A 153 5.18 -25.80 2.86
CA PHE A 153 4.35 -25.31 3.95
C PHE A 153 3.27 -26.32 4.32
N GLY A 154 2.68 -26.11 5.49
CA GLY A 154 1.70 -27.00 6.07
C GLY A 154 2.32 -28.12 6.89
N GLN A 155 1.53 -28.71 7.78
CA GLN A 155 1.90 -29.85 8.60
C GLN A 155 0.70 -30.81 8.68
N PRO A 156 0.94 -32.11 9.00
CA PRO A 156 -0.15 -33.03 9.26
C PRO A 156 -1.09 -32.48 10.33
N LEU A 157 -2.40 -32.58 10.08
CA LEU A 157 -3.43 -32.10 10.98
C LEU A 157 -3.84 -33.21 11.95
N GLN A 158 -4.01 -32.87 13.23
CA GLN A 158 -4.62 -33.78 14.19
C GLN A 158 -6.12 -33.86 13.92
N LEU A 159 -6.63 -35.08 13.75
CA LEU A 159 -8.04 -35.33 13.44
C LEU A 159 -8.79 -35.74 14.70
N PRO A 160 -10.09 -35.38 14.83
CA PRO A 160 -10.94 -36.02 15.82
C PRO A 160 -11.04 -37.51 15.46
N GLY A 161 -10.99 -38.41 16.43
CA GLY A 161 -11.25 -39.82 16.14
C GLY A 161 -12.75 -40.09 15.99
N CYS A 162 -13.11 -41.18 15.33
CA CYS A 162 -14.50 -41.64 15.24
C CYS A 162 -15.00 -42.13 16.61
N SER A 163 -16.04 -41.49 17.14
CA SER A 163 -16.63 -41.84 18.43
C SER A 163 -17.68 -42.95 18.30
N ARG A 164 -17.48 -44.07 19.01
CA ARG A 164 -18.48 -45.14 19.11
C ARG A 164 -19.54 -44.79 20.15
N ASN A 165 -20.73 -45.41 20.04
CA ASN A 165 -21.83 -45.22 20.98
C ASN A 165 -21.49 -45.59 22.45
N ASN A 166 -20.43 -46.37 22.67
CA ASN A 166 -19.94 -46.75 24.00
C ASN A 166 -18.84 -45.81 24.54
N GLY A 167 -18.47 -44.76 23.81
CA GLY A 167 -17.43 -43.78 24.19
C GLY A 167 -16.02 -44.09 23.68
N ASP A 168 -15.80 -45.26 23.07
CA ASP A 168 -14.49 -45.62 22.50
C ASP A 168 -14.22 -44.83 21.22
N VAL A 169 -12.99 -44.33 21.08
CA VAL A 169 -12.54 -43.58 19.90
C VAL A 169 -11.66 -44.48 19.03
N PHE A 170 -11.91 -44.50 17.72
CA PHE A 170 -11.11 -45.24 16.73
C PHE A 170 -10.91 -44.43 15.46
N GLY A 171 -10.04 -44.86 14.55
CA GLY A 171 -9.74 -44.12 13.33
C GLY A 171 -8.41 -43.35 13.41
N PRO A 172 -8.05 -42.62 12.34
CA PRO A 172 -6.76 -41.94 12.25
C PRO A 172 -6.71 -40.75 13.21
N MET A 173 -5.60 -40.65 13.96
CA MET A 173 -5.29 -39.51 14.84
C MET A 173 -4.71 -38.31 14.08
N TRP A 174 -4.13 -38.57 12.92
CA TRP A 174 -3.42 -37.60 12.09
C TRP A 174 -3.76 -37.82 10.62
N THR A 175 -3.65 -36.76 9.83
CA THR A 175 -3.69 -36.87 8.38
C THR A 175 -2.53 -37.71 7.85
N SER A 176 -2.75 -38.36 6.72
CA SER A 176 -1.74 -39.12 5.99
C SER A 176 -2.07 -39.13 4.49
N PRO A 177 -1.10 -39.34 3.60
CA PRO A 177 -1.37 -39.45 2.16
C PRO A 177 -2.44 -40.50 1.82
N ASP A 178 -2.42 -41.66 2.46
CA ASP A 178 -3.43 -42.72 2.27
C ASP A 178 -4.84 -42.25 2.63
N LEU A 179 -4.99 -41.61 3.79
CA LEU A 179 -6.27 -41.06 4.19
C LEU A 179 -6.72 -39.98 3.19
N LEU A 180 -5.85 -39.03 2.84
CA LEU A 180 -6.21 -37.93 1.97
C LEU A 180 -6.57 -38.39 0.56
N TRP A 181 -5.88 -39.40 0.02
CA TRP A 181 -6.27 -40.02 -1.24
C TRP A 181 -7.69 -40.58 -1.18
N LEU A 182 -8.04 -41.30 -0.11
CA LEU A 182 -9.39 -41.83 0.08
C LEU A 182 -10.44 -40.71 0.16
N LEU A 183 -10.16 -39.62 0.87
CA LEU A 183 -11.07 -38.47 0.99
C LEU A 183 -11.20 -37.70 -0.34
N GLY A 184 -10.13 -37.61 -1.12
CA GLY A 184 -10.16 -37.08 -2.48
C GLY A 184 -11.04 -37.91 -3.41
N TYR A 185 -10.88 -39.24 -3.35
CA TYR A 185 -11.73 -40.17 -4.10
C TYR A 185 -13.20 -40.05 -3.67
N PHE A 186 -13.46 -39.86 -2.37
CA PHE A 186 -14.81 -39.60 -1.85
C PHE A 186 -15.44 -38.31 -2.41
N ILE A 187 -14.65 -37.25 -2.58
CA ILE A 187 -15.14 -35.99 -3.13
C ILE A 187 -15.68 -36.17 -4.54
N GLY A 188 -15.00 -36.95 -5.38
CA GLY A 188 -15.52 -37.31 -6.70
C GLY A 188 -16.68 -38.30 -6.62
N ASP A 189 -16.35 -39.57 -6.39
CA ASP A 189 -17.27 -40.71 -6.54
C ASP A 189 -17.85 -41.24 -5.21
N GLY A 190 -17.73 -40.49 -4.12
CA GLY A 190 -18.27 -40.87 -2.81
C GLY A 190 -19.69 -40.36 -2.53
N SER A 191 -20.39 -40.99 -1.59
CA SER A 191 -21.62 -40.44 -0.99
C SER A 191 -21.87 -40.96 0.41
N LEU A 192 -22.55 -40.16 1.23
CA LEU A 192 -23.08 -40.61 2.53
C LEU A 192 -24.54 -41.06 2.34
N GLN A 193 -24.87 -42.19 2.93
CA GLN A 193 -26.25 -42.62 3.13
C GLN A 193 -26.55 -42.60 4.63
N ASP A 194 -27.39 -41.66 5.03
CA ASP A 194 -27.93 -41.58 6.39
C ASP A 194 -29.45 -41.64 6.34
N SER A 195 -30.01 -42.85 6.44
CA SER A 195 -31.46 -43.06 6.34
C SER A 195 -31.97 -44.12 7.32
N GLY A 196 -32.77 -43.69 8.29
CA GLY A 196 -33.48 -44.57 9.23
C GLY A 196 -32.55 -45.43 10.09
N ARG A 197 -32.41 -46.71 9.72
CA ARG A 197 -31.53 -47.69 10.40
C ARG A 197 -30.21 -47.95 9.68
N THR A 198 -29.95 -47.27 8.56
CA THR A 198 -28.81 -47.54 7.68
C THR A 198 -27.91 -46.31 7.59
N HIS A 199 -26.66 -46.47 8.02
CA HIS A 199 -25.63 -45.43 7.97
C HIS A 199 -24.41 -45.97 7.22
N ARG A 200 -24.11 -45.41 6.04
CA ARG A 200 -23.05 -45.92 5.16
C ARG A 200 -22.24 -44.81 4.52
N VAL A 201 -20.94 -45.03 4.42
CA VAL A 201 -20.08 -44.34 3.46
C VAL A 201 -20.02 -45.22 2.20
N GLN A 202 -20.23 -44.62 1.03
CA GLN A 202 -20.27 -45.32 -0.25
C GLN A 202 -19.24 -44.74 -1.21
N PHE A 203 -18.65 -45.61 -2.03
CA PHE A 203 -17.73 -45.26 -3.12
C PHE A 203 -18.21 -45.92 -4.41
N ALA A 204 -18.47 -45.14 -5.45
CA ALA A 204 -18.86 -45.61 -6.77
C ALA A 204 -17.63 -46.09 -7.55
N VAL A 205 -17.29 -47.36 -7.37
CA VAL A 205 -16.17 -48.02 -8.05
C VAL A 205 -16.64 -49.32 -8.71
N PRO A 206 -16.61 -49.43 -10.05
CA PRO A 206 -17.00 -50.63 -10.78
C PRO A 206 -16.22 -51.87 -10.35
N ALA A 207 -16.85 -53.04 -10.39
CA ALA A 207 -16.21 -54.33 -10.10
C ALA A 207 -15.06 -54.65 -11.06
N THR A 208 -15.04 -54.05 -12.24
CA THR A 208 -13.96 -54.15 -13.23
C THR A 208 -12.69 -53.40 -12.81
N ASP A 209 -12.77 -52.47 -11.86
CA ASP A 209 -11.62 -51.75 -11.28
C ASP A 209 -11.15 -52.41 -9.98
N VAL A 210 -10.66 -53.64 -10.11
CA VAL A 210 -10.20 -54.49 -8.99
C VAL A 210 -9.13 -53.81 -8.15
N GLY A 211 -8.19 -53.10 -8.78
CA GLY A 211 -7.10 -52.40 -8.10
C GLY A 211 -7.60 -51.31 -7.17
N LEU A 212 -8.48 -50.41 -7.65
CA LEU A 212 -9.06 -49.35 -6.81
C LEU A 212 -9.94 -49.90 -5.70
N ARG A 213 -10.70 -50.98 -5.97
CA ARG A 213 -11.50 -51.65 -4.92
C ARG A 213 -10.62 -52.22 -3.81
N ALA A 214 -9.50 -52.86 -4.18
CA ALA A 214 -8.55 -53.39 -3.21
C ALA A 214 -7.90 -52.27 -2.41
N GLU A 215 -7.53 -51.16 -3.06
CA GLU A 215 -6.87 -50.03 -2.42
C GLU A 215 -7.78 -49.29 -1.44
N ILE A 216 -9.02 -48.99 -1.82
CA ILE A 216 -10.03 -48.43 -0.91
C ILE A 216 -10.25 -49.37 0.28
N THR A 217 -10.34 -50.68 0.04
CA THR A 217 -10.53 -51.67 1.12
C THR A 217 -9.35 -51.68 2.08
N ARG A 218 -8.12 -51.63 1.57
CA ARG A 218 -6.88 -51.59 2.35
C ARG A 218 -6.85 -50.34 3.24
N ILE A 219 -7.06 -49.16 2.67
CA ILE A 219 -7.01 -47.89 3.43
C ILE A 219 -8.11 -47.86 4.49
N VAL A 220 -9.32 -48.30 4.17
CA VAL A 220 -10.42 -48.36 5.15
C VAL A 220 -10.09 -49.30 6.32
N ASP A 221 -9.47 -50.45 6.06
CA ASP A 221 -9.07 -51.40 7.10
C ASP A 221 -7.91 -50.84 7.94
N GLU A 222 -6.86 -50.30 7.30
CA GLU A 222 -5.69 -49.77 8.01
C GLU A 222 -5.99 -48.50 8.82
N GLN A 223 -6.74 -47.55 8.24
CA GLN A 223 -7.00 -46.26 8.87
C GLN A 223 -8.15 -46.34 9.89
N PHE A 224 -9.17 -47.16 9.64
CA PHE A 224 -10.39 -47.20 10.46
C PHE A 224 -10.67 -48.57 11.11
N GLY A 225 -9.93 -49.64 10.78
CA GLY A 225 -10.23 -50.99 11.27
C GLY A 225 -11.61 -51.49 10.84
N LEU A 226 -12.10 -51.00 9.69
CA LEU A 226 -13.43 -51.31 9.17
C LEU A 226 -13.35 -52.10 7.87
N ARG A 227 -14.40 -52.86 7.59
CA ARG A 227 -14.50 -53.63 6.36
C ARG A 227 -15.30 -52.88 5.30
N ALA A 228 -14.69 -52.68 4.12
CA ALA A 228 -15.41 -52.30 2.91
C ALA A 228 -16.06 -53.54 2.26
N ILE A 229 -17.32 -53.40 1.83
CA ILE A 229 -18.13 -54.49 1.27
C ILE A 229 -18.58 -54.09 -0.13
N ALA A 230 -18.42 -54.98 -1.11
CA ALA A 230 -19.06 -54.80 -2.42
C ALA A 230 -20.58 -54.94 -2.26
N ALA A 231 -21.32 -53.85 -2.39
CA ALA A 231 -22.78 -53.88 -2.34
C ALA A 231 -23.37 -54.41 -3.65
N ASP A 232 -22.71 -54.12 -4.77
CA ASP A 232 -23.06 -54.53 -6.12
C ASP A 232 -21.84 -54.34 -7.06
N ASP A 233 -22.07 -54.49 -8.37
CA ASP A 233 -21.04 -54.37 -9.40
C ASP A 233 -20.55 -52.94 -9.62
N VAL A 234 -21.11 -51.93 -8.95
CA VAL A 234 -20.77 -50.52 -9.17
C VAL A 234 -20.34 -49.76 -7.91
N ARG A 235 -20.49 -50.32 -6.70
CA ARG A 235 -20.05 -49.63 -5.47
C ARG A 235 -19.50 -50.51 -4.35
N LEU A 236 -18.60 -49.91 -3.56
CA LEU A 236 -18.20 -50.35 -2.23
C LEU A 236 -18.97 -49.57 -1.16
N VAL A 237 -19.31 -50.23 -0.06
CA VAL A 237 -19.99 -49.64 1.09
C VAL A 237 -19.30 -50.00 2.40
N ILE A 238 -19.23 -49.04 3.32
CA ILE A 238 -18.78 -49.22 4.69
C ILE A 238 -19.98 -48.94 5.61
N ASN A 239 -20.43 -49.94 6.35
CA ASN A 239 -21.55 -49.78 7.30
C ASN A 239 -21.01 -49.30 8.65
N SER A 240 -21.09 -47.99 8.93
CA SER A 240 -20.64 -47.42 10.19
C SER A 240 -21.27 -46.05 10.40
N ARG A 241 -22.11 -45.91 11.43
CA ARG A 241 -22.64 -44.60 11.84
C ARG A 241 -21.53 -43.65 12.34
N PRO A 242 -20.62 -44.08 13.23
CA PRO A 242 -19.50 -43.23 13.65
C PRO A 242 -18.66 -42.69 12.50
N LEU A 243 -18.47 -43.49 11.43
CA LEU A 243 -17.72 -43.05 10.27
C LEU A 243 -18.52 -42.02 9.44
N VAL A 244 -19.83 -42.20 9.27
CA VAL A 244 -20.68 -41.20 8.61
C VAL A 244 -20.63 -39.87 9.37
N ASP A 245 -20.80 -39.91 10.69
CA ASP A 245 -20.75 -38.72 11.54
C ASP A 245 -19.39 -38.03 11.44
N TRP A 246 -18.29 -38.81 11.41
CA TRP A 246 -16.94 -38.31 11.21
C TRP A 246 -16.73 -37.63 9.84
N PHE A 247 -17.24 -38.21 8.75
CA PHE A 247 -17.20 -37.56 7.42
C PHE A 247 -17.95 -36.22 7.43
N VAL A 248 -19.10 -36.14 8.11
CA VAL A 248 -19.85 -34.89 8.28
C VAL A 248 -19.03 -33.87 9.06
N GLU A 249 -18.43 -34.26 10.19
CA GLU A 249 -17.59 -33.40 11.03
C GLU A 249 -16.38 -32.85 10.27
N MET A 250 -15.76 -33.67 9.40
CA MET A 250 -14.64 -33.26 8.54
C MET A 250 -15.03 -32.40 7.35
N GLY A 251 -16.31 -32.05 7.20
CA GLY A 251 -16.82 -31.23 6.11
C GLY A 251 -17.04 -31.99 4.80
N LEU A 252 -16.99 -33.34 4.82
CA LEU A 252 -17.19 -34.22 3.68
C LEU A 252 -18.64 -34.68 3.60
N SER A 253 -19.55 -33.71 3.50
CA SER A 253 -20.99 -33.94 3.38
C SER A 253 -21.55 -33.22 2.15
N GLY A 254 -22.84 -33.44 1.86
CA GLY A 254 -23.52 -32.85 0.71
C GLY A 254 -23.63 -33.77 -0.50
N GLY A 255 -24.40 -33.31 -1.49
CA GLY A 255 -24.63 -34.01 -2.75
C GLY A 255 -23.82 -33.42 -3.89
N ALA A 256 -24.05 -33.89 -5.13
CA ALA A 256 -23.31 -33.45 -6.31
C ALA A 256 -23.25 -31.91 -6.51
N HIS A 257 -24.27 -31.18 -6.04
CA HIS A 257 -24.35 -29.72 -6.14
C HIS A 257 -23.73 -28.95 -4.97
N THR A 258 -23.52 -29.60 -3.82
CA THR A 258 -23.14 -28.92 -2.56
C THR A 258 -21.84 -29.42 -1.94
N LYS A 259 -21.26 -30.52 -2.45
CA LYS A 259 -19.92 -30.95 -2.06
C LYS A 259 -18.91 -29.82 -2.28
N GLN A 260 -17.92 -29.74 -1.39
CA GLN A 260 -16.85 -28.75 -1.35
C GLN A 260 -15.54 -29.40 -0.88
N VAL A 261 -14.41 -28.80 -1.22
CA VAL A 261 -13.12 -29.18 -0.63
C VAL A 261 -13.07 -28.62 0.80
N PRO A 262 -12.85 -29.44 1.84
CA PRO A 262 -12.74 -28.91 3.20
C PRO A 262 -11.55 -27.94 3.33
N LEU A 263 -11.77 -26.78 3.94
CA LEU A 263 -10.78 -25.70 4.03
C LEU A 263 -9.45 -26.16 4.64
N TRP A 264 -9.52 -27.04 5.65
CA TRP A 264 -8.34 -27.59 6.33
C TRP A 264 -7.39 -28.36 5.40
N VAL A 265 -7.86 -28.87 4.26
CA VAL A 265 -7.02 -29.55 3.25
C VAL A 265 -6.01 -28.59 2.61
N THR A 266 -6.35 -27.29 2.53
CA THR A 266 -5.46 -26.29 1.92
C THR A 266 -4.18 -26.05 2.74
N GLY A 267 -4.26 -26.19 4.06
CA GLY A 267 -3.15 -26.00 5.01
C GLY A 267 -2.27 -27.24 5.25
N LEU A 268 -2.55 -28.37 4.59
CA LEU A 268 -1.77 -29.61 4.74
C LEU A 268 -0.44 -29.57 3.99
N GLY A 269 0.44 -30.52 4.30
CA GLY A 269 1.70 -30.70 3.58
C GLY A 269 1.49 -31.02 2.10
N LEU A 270 2.52 -30.77 1.28
CA LEU A 270 2.44 -30.97 -0.18
C LEU A 270 2.07 -32.40 -0.58
N ALA A 271 2.64 -33.42 0.08
CA ALA A 271 2.34 -34.82 -0.22
C ALA A 271 0.87 -35.18 0.03
N GLU A 272 0.28 -34.67 1.11
CA GLU A 272 -1.12 -34.92 1.49
C GLU A 272 -2.09 -34.23 0.53
N ARG A 273 -1.78 -33.00 0.09
CA ARG A 273 -2.55 -32.31 -0.94
C ARG A 273 -2.49 -33.03 -2.29
N LEU A 274 -1.31 -33.50 -2.70
CA LEU A 274 -1.13 -34.27 -3.92
C LEU A 274 -1.89 -35.60 -3.87
N ALA A 275 -1.97 -36.24 -2.70
CA ALA A 275 -2.76 -37.44 -2.49
C ALA A 275 -4.26 -37.19 -2.60
N PHE A 276 -4.77 -36.14 -1.94
CA PHE A 276 -6.17 -35.73 -2.09
C PHE A 276 -6.56 -35.44 -3.54
N LEU A 277 -5.73 -34.66 -4.25
CA LEU A 277 -5.94 -34.38 -5.67
C LEU A 277 -5.86 -35.66 -6.51
N GLY A 278 -4.91 -36.55 -6.22
CA GLY A 278 -4.75 -37.82 -6.91
C GLY A 278 -5.97 -38.73 -6.78
N GLY A 279 -6.54 -38.84 -5.58
CA GLY A 279 -7.76 -39.59 -5.33
C GLY A 279 -8.96 -39.03 -6.08
N TRP A 280 -9.10 -37.71 -6.12
CA TRP A 280 -10.18 -37.07 -6.88
C TRP A 280 -10.02 -37.29 -8.39
N VAL A 281 -8.79 -37.24 -8.91
CA VAL A 281 -8.50 -37.57 -10.32
C VAL A 281 -8.77 -39.05 -10.64
N ASP A 282 -8.51 -39.96 -9.71
CA ASP A 282 -8.81 -41.39 -9.90
C ASP A 282 -10.32 -41.68 -9.96
N ALA A 283 -11.12 -40.88 -9.26
CA ALA A 283 -12.58 -40.90 -9.32
C ALA A 283 -13.09 -40.23 -10.62
N ASP A 284 -13.11 -38.90 -10.64
CA ASP A 284 -13.79 -38.07 -11.65
C ASP A 284 -12.88 -37.60 -12.80
N GLY A 285 -11.57 -37.84 -12.70
CA GLY A 285 -10.60 -37.32 -13.65
C GLY A 285 -10.68 -38.00 -15.01
N TYR A 286 -10.90 -37.20 -16.05
CA TYR A 286 -10.62 -37.61 -17.43
C TYR A 286 -9.18 -37.22 -17.79
N VAL A 287 -8.31 -38.24 -17.82
CA VAL A 287 -6.96 -38.14 -18.37
C VAL A 287 -7.03 -38.57 -19.83
N GLY A 288 -6.90 -37.59 -20.73
CA GLY A 288 -6.89 -37.87 -22.17
C GLY A 288 -5.63 -38.64 -22.60
N PRO A 289 -5.48 -38.97 -23.89
CA PRO A 289 -4.30 -39.68 -24.37
C PRO A 289 -3.01 -38.87 -24.12
N ALA A 290 -1.84 -39.53 -24.20
CA ALA A 290 -0.55 -38.96 -23.80
C ALA A 290 -0.17 -37.65 -24.53
N ASP A 291 -0.78 -37.38 -25.68
CA ASP A 291 -0.66 -36.15 -26.47
C ASP A 291 -1.54 -34.98 -25.96
N SER A 292 -2.65 -35.28 -25.27
CA SER A 292 -3.50 -34.30 -24.62
C SER A 292 -2.95 -33.96 -23.23
N GLY A 293 -2.32 -32.80 -23.11
CA GLY A 293 -1.51 -32.40 -21.95
C GLY A 293 -2.27 -32.02 -20.67
N ALA A 294 -3.47 -32.53 -20.42
CA ALA A 294 -4.34 -32.03 -19.35
C ALA A 294 -5.22 -33.08 -18.66
N VAL A 295 -5.59 -32.78 -17.41
CA VAL A 295 -6.60 -33.50 -16.64
C VAL A 295 -7.87 -32.66 -16.65
N LEU A 296 -9.01 -33.27 -17.00
CA LEU A 296 -10.31 -32.62 -16.92
C LEU A 296 -11.11 -33.21 -15.75
N LEU A 297 -11.55 -32.36 -14.84
CA LEU A 297 -12.51 -32.69 -13.81
C LEU A 297 -13.88 -32.15 -14.20
N THR A 298 -14.93 -32.94 -13.98
CA THR A 298 -16.31 -32.56 -14.30
C THR A 298 -17.15 -32.55 -13.04
N SER A 299 -17.86 -31.46 -12.77
CA SER A 299 -18.82 -31.40 -11.67
C SER A 299 -19.97 -30.46 -11.98
N VAL A 300 -21.11 -30.67 -11.31
CA VAL A 300 -22.23 -29.71 -11.29
C VAL A 300 -22.06 -28.64 -10.20
N SER A 301 -21.15 -28.83 -9.24
CA SER A 301 -20.77 -27.85 -8.23
C SER A 301 -19.63 -26.97 -8.74
N VAL A 302 -19.92 -25.71 -9.06
CA VAL A 302 -18.89 -24.71 -9.41
C VAL A 302 -17.95 -24.43 -8.23
N PRO A 303 -18.46 -24.22 -6.99
CA PRO A 303 -17.58 -23.97 -5.84
C PRO A 303 -16.56 -25.09 -5.62
N LEU A 304 -16.97 -26.35 -5.83
CA LEU A 304 -16.05 -27.49 -5.73
C LEU A 304 -14.90 -27.38 -6.74
N LEU A 305 -15.21 -27.06 -7.99
CA LEU A 305 -14.18 -26.94 -9.03
C LEU A 305 -13.27 -25.72 -8.80
N GLU A 306 -13.79 -24.62 -8.28
CA GLU A 306 -12.99 -23.44 -7.93
C GLU A 306 -12.01 -23.76 -6.79
N GLN A 307 -12.50 -24.34 -5.69
CA GLN A 307 -11.69 -24.77 -4.55
C GLN A 307 -10.66 -25.84 -4.95
N GLY A 308 -11.06 -26.80 -5.80
CA GLY A 308 -10.13 -27.77 -6.38
C GLY A 308 -9.05 -27.10 -7.22
N GLY A 309 -9.43 -26.10 -8.02
CA GLY A 309 -8.50 -25.29 -8.81
C GLY A 309 -7.48 -24.55 -7.94
N GLU A 310 -7.89 -23.95 -6.84
CA GLU A 310 -6.99 -23.31 -5.87
C GLU A 310 -6.01 -24.33 -5.29
N LEU A 311 -6.49 -25.51 -4.90
CA LEU A 311 -5.65 -26.57 -4.35
C LEU A 311 -4.62 -27.09 -5.37
N PHE A 312 -5.00 -27.24 -6.65
CA PHE A 312 -4.09 -27.56 -7.74
C PHE A 312 -3.02 -26.47 -7.93
N GLN A 313 -3.39 -25.19 -7.84
CA GLN A 313 -2.45 -24.07 -7.94
C GLN A 313 -1.45 -24.06 -6.79
N LEU A 314 -1.90 -24.28 -5.55
CA LEU A 314 -1.02 -24.41 -4.38
C LEU A 314 -0.06 -25.61 -4.50
N ALA A 315 -0.46 -26.68 -5.21
CA ALA A 315 0.39 -27.83 -5.53
C ALA A 315 1.36 -27.58 -6.70
N GLY A 316 1.35 -26.39 -7.31
CA GLY A 316 2.21 -26.01 -8.43
C GLY A 316 1.69 -26.41 -9.82
N MET A 317 0.40 -26.71 -9.95
CA MET A 317 -0.25 -27.01 -11.23
C MET A 317 -0.95 -25.79 -11.79
N ARG A 318 -1.14 -25.76 -13.11
CA ARG A 318 -1.84 -24.69 -13.81
C ARG A 318 -3.28 -25.07 -14.00
N VAL A 319 -4.16 -24.13 -13.74
CA VAL A 319 -5.61 -24.32 -13.82
C VAL A 319 -6.20 -23.25 -14.73
N ALA A 320 -7.00 -23.67 -15.70
CA ALA A 320 -7.95 -22.78 -16.36
C ALA A 320 -9.28 -22.87 -15.59
N GLY A 321 -9.87 -21.73 -15.29
CA GLY A 321 -11.08 -21.64 -14.46
C GLY A 321 -12.24 -22.50 -14.99
N PRO A 322 -13.21 -22.85 -14.13
CA PRO A 322 -14.33 -23.69 -14.53
C PRO A 322 -15.10 -23.07 -15.70
N TYR A 323 -15.42 -23.87 -16.71
CA TYR A 323 -16.28 -23.45 -17.81
C TYR A 323 -17.50 -24.35 -17.93
N GLN A 324 -18.64 -23.76 -18.27
CA GLN A 324 -19.88 -24.48 -18.47
C GLN A 324 -19.87 -25.22 -19.80
N PHE A 325 -20.41 -26.44 -19.82
CA PHE A 325 -20.73 -27.18 -21.02
C PHE A 325 -22.16 -27.72 -20.92
N SER A 326 -22.77 -27.97 -22.09
CA SER A 326 -24.06 -28.62 -22.19
C SER A 326 -23.94 -29.94 -22.94
N GLY A 327 -24.81 -30.89 -22.61
CA GLY A 327 -24.91 -32.18 -23.28
C GLY A 327 -26.35 -32.71 -23.24
N LYS A 328 -26.68 -33.67 -24.10
CA LYS A 328 -27.98 -34.33 -24.07
C LYS A 328 -28.05 -35.31 -22.90
N HIS A 329 -29.20 -35.40 -22.23
CA HIS A 329 -29.40 -36.37 -21.17
C HIS A 329 -29.34 -37.81 -21.76
N PRO A 330 -28.61 -38.76 -21.14
CA PRO A 330 -28.35 -40.08 -21.74
C PRO A 330 -29.61 -40.92 -21.98
N PHE A 331 -30.68 -40.63 -21.23
CA PHE A 331 -31.93 -41.39 -21.25
C PHE A 331 -33.15 -40.56 -21.68
N ASP A 332 -32.95 -39.27 -22.00
CA ASP A 332 -34.02 -38.35 -22.39
C ASP A 332 -33.47 -37.34 -23.41
N ALA A 333 -33.78 -37.56 -24.69
CA ALA A 333 -33.18 -36.80 -25.79
C ALA A 333 -33.61 -35.32 -25.82
N ASP A 334 -34.74 -34.98 -25.16
CA ASP A 334 -35.31 -33.63 -25.13
C ASP A 334 -34.77 -32.81 -23.94
N ARG A 335 -34.10 -33.46 -22.98
CA ARG A 335 -33.53 -32.81 -21.80
C ARG A 335 -32.05 -32.47 -22.01
N THR A 336 -31.72 -31.20 -21.88
CA THR A 336 -30.32 -30.72 -21.86
C THR A 336 -29.79 -30.73 -20.43
N MET A 337 -28.62 -31.34 -20.24
CA MET A 337 -27.87 -31.27 -18.99
C MET A 337 -26.79 -30.20 -19.10
N TYR A 338 -26.58 -29.48 -18.00
CA TYR A 338 -25.50 -28.51 -17.85
C TYR A 338 -24.54 -29.02 -16.78
N GLY A 339 -23.25 -28.90 -17.05
CA GLY A 339 -22.19 -29.20 -16.09
C GLY A 339 -21.03 -28.23 -16.27
N HIS A 340 -20.06 -28.30 -15.37
CA HIS A 340 -18.86 -27.50 -15.43
C HIS A 340 -17.63 -28.40 -15.53
N ARG A 341 -16.60 -27.91 -16.21
CA ARG A 341 -15.32 -28.59 -16.33
C ARG A 341 -14.20 -27.70 -15.86
N LEU A 342 -13.26 -28.29 -15.13
CA LEU A 342 -12.00 -27.68 -14.75
C LEU A 342 -10.88 -28.33 -15.55
N HIS A 343 -10.05 -27.52 -16.20
CA HIS A 343 -8.93 -28.00 -17.00
C HIS A 343 -7.62 -27.71 -16.26
N VAL A 344 -6.95 -28.78 -15.86
CA VAL A 344 -5.68 -28.73 -15.14
C VAL A 344 -4.57 -29.14 -16.09
N SER A 345 -3.41 -28.50 -16.00
CA SER A 345 -2.18 -28.85 -16.73
C SER A 345 -0.98 -28.74 -15.80
N GLY A 346 0.00 -29.63 -15.92
CA GLY A 346 1.14 -29.65 -15.03
C GLY A 346 1.85 -31.00 -14.99
N ASP A 347 2.68 -31.16 -13.97
CA ASP A 347 3.39 -32.41 -13.69
C ASP A 347 2.50 -33.37 -12.90
N PHE A 348 1.69 -34.14 -13.62
CA PHE A 348 0.75 -35.09 -13.03
C PHE A 348 1.42 -36.35 -12.47
N GLU A 349 2.69 -36.61 -12.79
CA GLU A 349 3.44 -37.71 -12.18
C GLU A 349 3.63 -37.48 -10.68
N ARG A 350 3.47 -36.24 -10.21
CA ARG A 350 3.48 -35.87 -8.79
C ARG A 350 2.14 -36.13 -8.10
N LEU A 351 1.04 -36.30 -8.84
CA LEU A 351 -0.21 -36.73 -8.23
C LEU A 351 -0.03 -38.17 -7.75
N ASP A 352 -0.40 -38.44 -6.50
CA ASP A 352 -0.43 -39.79 -5.95
C ASP A 352 -1.68 -40.53 -6.45
N CYS A 353 -1.84 -40.61 -7.78
CA CYS A 353 -2.87 -41.41 -8.43
C CYS A 353 -2.50 -42.89 -8.33
N ARG A 354 -3.49 -43.71 -7.98
CA ARG A 354 -3.36 -45.15 -7.72
C ARG A 354 -4.11 -45.99 -8.75
N ASN A 355 -4.80 -45.37 -9.71
CA ASN A 355 -5.42 -46.08 -10.82
C ASN A 355 -4.44 -46.27 -12.00
N PRO A 356 -4.00 -47.51 -12.31
CA PRO A 356 -3.09 -47.76 -13.43
C PRO A 356 -3.62 -47.23 -14.76
N LYS A 357 -4.94 -47.27 -15.00
CA LYS A 357 -5.55 -46.74 -16.24
C LYS A 357 -5.33 -45.24 -16.41
N ARG A 358 -5.13 -44.50 -15.32
CA ARG A 358 -4.86 -43.06 -15.31
C ARG A 358 -3.37 -42.80 -15.40
N THR A 359 -2.56 -43.47 -14.57
CA THR A 359 -1.11 -43.30 -14.53
C THR A 359 -0.43 -43.77 -15.81
N ASP A 360 -0.94 -44.81 -16.49
CA ASP A 360 -0.42 -45.28 -17.79
C ASP A 360 -0.62 -44.25 -18.92
N ARG A 361 -1.51 -43.27 -18.71
CA ARG A 361 -1.73 -42.13 -19.61
C ARG A 361 -0.93 -40.90 -19.19
N PHE A 362 -0.18 -40.98 -18.09
CA PHE A 362 0.82 -39.98 -17.76
C PHE A 362 2.05 -40.17 -18.67
N GLY A 363 2.78 -39.10 -18.93
CA GLY A 363 3.93 -39.16 -19.84
C GLY A 363 4.57 -37.79 -20.04
N ARG A 364 5.77 -37.77 -20.66
CA ARG A 364 6.54 -36.54 -20.94
C ARG A 364 5.74 -35.60 -21.85
N ARG A 365 5.10 -34.61 -21.23
CA ARG A 365 4.28 -33.61 -21.90
C ARG A 365 5.15 -32.43 -22.33
N ASN A 366 5.05 -32.03 -23.60
CA ASN A 366 5.61 -30.77 -24.06
C ASN A 366 4.87 -29.64 -23.34
N TYR A 367 5.59 -28.90 -22.50
CA TYR A 367 5.09 -27.69 -21.84
C TYR A 367 4.54 -26.73 -22.91
N PHE A 368 3.22 -26.64 -23.05
CA PHE A 368 2.61 -25.86 -24.14
C PHE A 368 2.61 -24.34 -23.92
N HIS A 369 3.13 -23.84 -22.79
CA HIS A 369 3.34 -22.40 -22.61
C HIS A 369 4.66 -22.12 -21.89
N SER A 370 5.56 -21.46 -22.61
CA SER A 370 6.91 -21.14 -22.16
C SER A 370 6.93 -19.93 -21.24
N ASP A 371 6.80 -20.17 -19.94
CA ASP A 371 7.39 -19.26 -18.93
C ASP A 371 8.93 -19.44 -18.91
N LYS A 372 9.50 -20.14 -19.91
CA LYS A 372 10.89 -20.62 -19.97
C LYS A 372 11.66 -20.20 -21.23
N GLY A 373 11.20 -19.24 -22.03
CA GLY A 373 12.10 -18.64 -23.02
C GLY A 373 11.47 -18.02 -24.25
N ALA A 374 11.95 -16.83 -24.59
CA ALA A 374 12.05 -16.36 -25.96
C ALA A 374 13.47 -16.66 -26.47
N HIS A 375 13.61 -17.40 -27.59
CA HIS A 375 14.92 -17.70 -28.17
C HIS A 375 15.66 -16.40 -28.51
N GLY A 376 16.97 -16.36 -28.20
CA GLY A 376 17.77 -15.14 -28.42
C GLY A 376 17.45 -14.00 -27.45
N THR A 377 17.10 -14.28 -26.20
CA THR A 377 16.86 -13.25 -25.16
C THR A 377 17.55 -13.60 -23.84
N THR A 378 17.64 -12.66 -22.89
CA THR A 378 18.05 -12.96 -21.50
C THR A 378 16.90 -13.47 -20.64
N PHE A 379 15.70 -13.69 -21.20
CA PHE A 379 14.50 -14.04 -20.44
C PHE A 379 14.70 -15.20 -19.46
N ARG A 380 15.43 -16.25 -19.88
CA ARG A 380 15.68 -17.45 -19.05
C ARG A 380 16.45 -17.17 -17.77
N THR A 381 17.28 -16.13 -17.71
CA THR A 381 18.08 -15.82 -16.51
C THR A 381 17.24 -15.23 -15.38
N HIS A 382 16.01 -14.80 -15.66
CA HIS A 382 15.12 -14.23 -14.65
C HIS A 382 14.12 -15.24 -14.09
N CYS A 383 13.98 -16.40 -14.74
CA CYS A 383 13.09 -17.47 -14.28
C CYS A 383 13.85 -18.45 -13.40
N THR A 384 13.25 -18.84 -12.28
CA THR A 384 13.77 -19.89 -11.41
C THR A 384 12.85 -21.12 -11.44
N GLU A 385 13.09 -22.09 -10.56
CA GLU A 385 12.14 -23.18 -10.36
C GLU A 385 10.82 -22.67 -9.74
N HIS A 386 10.90 -21.62 -8.91
CA HIS A 386 9.79 -21.02 -8.17
C HIS A 386 9.20 -19.78 -8.83
N LEU A 387 9.96 -19.03 -9.63
CA LEU A 387 9.51 -17.79 -10.27
C LEU A 387 9.45 -17.91 -11.79
N GLY A 388 8.36 -17.41 -12.39
CA GLY A 388 8.16 -17.33 -13.83
C GLY A 388 7.53 -16.00 -14.23
N PHE A 389 7.29 -15.84 -15.53
CA PHE A 389 6.65 -14.64 -16.08
C PHE A 389 5.58 -15.01 -17.10
N ALA A 390 4.42 -14.36 -17.00
CA ALA A 390 3.29 -14.53 -17.90
C ALA A 390 2.97 -13.20 -18.60
N ARG A 391 2.42 -13.28 -19.81
CA ARG A 391 2.18 -12.12 -20.65
C ARG A 391 0.85 -11.44 -20.31
N VAL A 392 0.85 -10.11 -20.22
CA VAL A 392 -0.38 -9.30 -20.21
C VAL A 392 -1.07 -9.45 -21.55
N THR A 393 -2.29 -9.96 -21.55
CA THR A 393 -3.09 -10.21 -22.76
C THR A 393 -4.15 -9.15 -22.99
N GLU A 394 -4.62 -8.51 -21.92
CA GLU A 394 -5.76 -7.59 -21.95
C GLU A 394 -5.67 -6.64 -20.75
N ILE A 395 -6.02 -5.37 -20.94
CA ILE A 395 -6.15 -4.35 -19.89
C ILE A 395 -7.43 -3.58 -20.19
N ASN A 396 -8.37 -3.56 -19.25
CA ASN A 396 -9.62 -2.84 -19.36
C ASN A 396 -9.79 -1.90 -18.16
N ASP A 397 -10.46 -0.77 -18.37
CA ASP A 397 -10.89 0.05 -17.24
C ASP A 397 -11.95 -0.71 -16.43
N GLY A 398 -11.73 -0.75 -15.12
CA GLY A 398 -12.61 -1.42 -14.17
C GLY A 398 -13.69 -0.49 -13.61
N LEU A 399 -14.07 -0.75 -12.36
CA LEU A 399 -15.10 0.02 -11.65
C LEU A 399 -14.48 0.95 -10.61
N VAL A 400 -15.22 1.98 -10.21
CA VAL A 400 -14.97 2.72 -8.97
C VAL A 400 -15.54 1.90 -7.81
N GLU A 401 -14.66 1.28 -7.02
CA GLU A 401 -15.07 0.33 -5.98
C GLU A 401 -14.15 0.37 -4.75
N PRO A 402 -14.57 -0.20 -3.60
CA PRO A 402 -13.75 -0.28 -2.42
C PRO A 402 -12.45 -1.06 -2.69
N VAL A 403 -11.34 -0.43 -2.34
CA VAL A 403 -10.00 -0.99 -2.48
C VAL A 403 -9.35 -1.16 -1.11
N TYR A 404 -8.51 -2.18 -1.03
CA TYR A 404 -7.92 -2.69 0.18
C TYR A 404 -6.43 -2.87 -0.03
N ASP A 405 -5.71 -2.87 1.08
CA ASP A 405 -4.31 -3.17 1.09
C ASP A 405 -3.91 -3.87 2.39
N ILE A 406 -2.79 -4.59 2.33
CA ILE A 406 -2.25 -5.35 3.47
C ILE A 406 -0.79 -5.02 3.64
N GLU A 407 -0.32 -4.92 4.88
CA GLU A 407 1.09 -4.74 5.18
C GLU A 407 1.73 -6.10 5.48
N VAL A 408 2.77 -6.45 4.74
CA VAL A 408 3.50 -7.71 4.87
C VAL A 408 4.88 -7.42 5.43
N ASP A 409 5.21 -8.07 6.54
CA ASP A 409 6.49 -7.91 7.21
C ASP A 409 7.63 -8.58 6.43
N GLY A 410 8.77 -7.91 6.33
CA GLY A 410 9.96 -8.41 5.64
C GLY A 410 10.02 -8.08 4.14
N PRO A 411 9.52 -8.90 3.20
CA PRO A 411 9.74 -8.66 1.76
C PRO A 411 8.89 -7.55 1.12
N HIS A 412 7.93 -6.96 1.86
CA HIS A 412 7.03 -5.89 1.36
C HIS A 412 6.31 -6.22 0.04
N ASN A 413 6.03 -7.50 -0.20
CA ASN A 413 5.27 -7.92 -1.37
C ASN A 413 4.52 -9.22 -1.07
N PHE A 414 3.54 -9.56 -1.90
CA PHE A 414 2.75 -10.77 -1.76
C PHE A 414 2.21 -11.27 -3.09
N ILE A 415 1.63 -12.47 -3.06
CA ILE A 415 0.94 -13.04 -4.23
C ILE A 415 -0.56 -12.74 -4.15
N ALA A 416 -1.07 -11.99 -5.12
CA ALA A 416 -2.49 -11.74 -5.32
C ALA A 416 -2.92 -12.21 -6.72
N GLU A 417 -4.00 -12.98 -6.82
CA GLU A 417 -4.50 -13.58 -8.06
C GLU A 417 -3.43 -14.35 -8.85
N GLY A 418 -2.43 -14.90 -8.14
CA GLY A 418 -1.28 -15.58 -8.74
C GLY A 418 -0.28 -14.66 -9.45
N MET A 419 -0.20 -13.39 -9.05
CA MET A 419 0.73 -12.37 -9.55
C MET A 419 1.48 -11.77 -8.35
N VAL A 420 2.77 -11.43 -8.54
CA VAL A 420 3.57 -10.80 -7.48
C VAL A 420 3.28 -9.30 -7.47
N VAL A 421 2.71 -8.81 -6.38
CA VAL A 421 2.29 -7.43 -6.15
C VAL A 421 2.93 -6.87 -4.88
N HIS A 422 3.07 -5.55 -4.79
CA HIS A 422 3.67 -4.88 -3.64
C HIS A 422 2.59 -4.42 -2.63
N ASN A 423 2.91 -4.30 -1.34
CA ASN A 423 2.05 -3.62 -0.37
C ASN A 423 2.32 -2.11 -0.34
N SER A 424 1.34 -1.28 0.07
CA SER A 424 1.60 0.13 0.35
C SER A 424 2.39 0.25 1.64
N GLU A 425 3.71 0.27 1.54
CA GLU A 425 4.48 0.93 2.57
C GLU A 425 4.18 2.43 2.50
N VAL A 426 3.89 3.06 3.64
CA VAL A 426 4.25 4.48 3.77
C VAL A 426 5.75 4.45 3.67
N VAL A 427 6.33 5.06 2.64
CA VAL A 427 7.78 5.11 2.44
C VAL A 427 8.41 5.91 3.59
N TYR A 428 8.54 5.27 4.74
CA TYR A 428 9.49 5.56 5.79
C TYR A 428 10.54 4.46 5.66
N HIS A 429 11.80 4.86 5.57
CA HIS A 429 12.97 4.00 5.38
C HIS A 429 13.24 3.52 3.94
N GLN A 430 13.60 4.48 3.09
CA GLN A 430 14.94 4.39 2.52
C GLN A 430 15.68 5.67 2.90
N ILE A 431 16.27 5.69 4.10
CA ILE A 431 17.44 6.54 4.26
C ILE A 431 18.40 6.02 3.22
N ARG A 432 18.73 6.89 2.29
CA ARG A 432 19.66 6.59 1.23
C ARG A 432 20.99 6.30 1.96
N GLU A 433 21.61 5.14 1.73
CA GLU A 433 22.82 4.69 2.46
C GLU A 433 23.90 5.79 2.52
N ASP A 434 23.94 6.68 1.52
CA ASP A 434 24.81 7.86 1.44
C ASP A 434 24.58 8.90 2.54
N LEU A 435 23.38 9.04 3.10
CA LEU A 435 23.08 9.93 4.22
C LEU A 435 23.49 9.30 5.56
N GLU A 436 23.26 8.00 5.74
CA GLU A 436 23.75 7.24 6.90
C GLU A 436 25.28 7.22 6.95
N GLU A 437 25.96 7.05 5.80
CA GLU A 437 27.43 7.15 5.70
C GLU A 437 27.97 8.53 6.13
N GLN A 438 27.18 9.59 5.95
CA GLN A 438 27.51 10.94 6.41
C GLN A 438 27.16 11.19 7.88
N GLY A 439 26.56 10.20 8.56
CA GLY A 439 26.14 10.25 9.96
C GLY A 439 24.82 10.99 10.19
N VAL A 440 24.05 11.26 9.13
CA VAL A 440 22.71 11.86 9.25
C VAL A 440 21.77 10.86 9.89
N LEU A 441 21.09 11.27 10.97
CA LEU A 441 20.01 10.48 11.56
C LEU A 441 18.68 11.06 11.06
N PHE A 442 17.85 10.24 10.43
CA PHE A 442 16.50 10.60 10.05
C PHE A 442 15.54 9.44 10.38
N LEU A 443 14.99 9.47 11.58
CA LEU A 443 14.19 8.40 12.16
C LEU A 443 12.83 8.94 12.61
N ASP A 444 11.89 8.05 12.93
CA ASP A 444 10.73 8.46 13.72
C ASP A 444 11.13 8.83 15.16
N THR A 445 10.35 9.68 15.81
CA THR A 445 10.65 10.20 17.16
C THR A 445 10.77 9.10 18.22
N ASP A 446 10.00 8.02 18.11
CA ASP A 446 10.00 6.94 19.11
C ASP A 446 11.26 6.06 18.96
N THR A 447 11.71 5.82 17.73
CA THR A 447 13.00 5.17 17.43
C THR A 447 14.17 6.06 17.82
N GLY A 448 14.12 7.36 17.53
CA GLY A 448 15.12 8.33 17.96
C GLY A 448 15.32 8.34 19.48
N LEU A 449 14.22 8.29 20.25
CA LEU A 449 14.27 8.16 21.70
C LEU A 449 14.91 6.84 22.17
N ARG A 450 14.59 5.72 21.51
CA ARG A 450 15.05 4.38 21.91
C ARG A 450 16.52 4.14 21.57
N GLU A 451 16.96 4.54 20.37
CA GLU A 451 18.27 4.20 19.82
C GLU A 451 19.31 5.29 20.04
N HIS A 452 18.88 6.55 20.16
CA HIS A 452 19.75 7.72 20.35
C HIS A 452 19.40 8.50 21.63
N GLU A 453 19.15 7.77 22.72
CA GLU A 453 18.66 8.29 24.00
C GLU A 453 19.51 9.46 24.55
N GLU A 454 20.83 9.41 24.41
CA GLU A 454 21.73 10.47 24.89
C GLU A 454 21.49 11.81 24.20
N ILE A 455 21.41 11.82 22.86
CA ILE A 455 21.11 13.02 22.07
C ILE A 455 19.68 13.48 22.37
N PHE A 456 18.74 12.52 22.40
CA PHE A 456 17.34 12.84 22.63
C PHE A 456 17.13 13.51 23.99
N LYS A 457 17.73 12.97 25.07
CA LYS A 457 17.68 13.57 26.42
C LYS A 457 18.29 14.96 26.50
N GLU A 458 19.35 15.23 25.74
CA GLU A 458 20.00 16.54 25.73
C GLU A 458 19.08 17.63 25.18
N TYR A 459 18.34 17.33 24.10
CA TYR A 459 17.61 18.34 23.34
C TYR A 459 16.09 18.35 23.57
N PHE A 460 15.50 17.23 23.95
CA PHE A 460 14.05 17.10 24.08
C PHE A 460 13.48 18.05 25.14
N GLY A 461 12.50 18.87 24.74
CA GLY A 461 11.86 19.85 25.64
C GLY A 461 12.74 21.03 26.03
N SER A 462 13.95 21.16 25.44
CA SER A 462 14.86 22.28 25.70
C SER A 462 14.36 23.60 25.09
N VAL A 463 13.60 23.51 23.99
CA VAL A 463 13.07 24.67 23.26
C VAL A 463 11.60 24.89 23.58
N ILE A 464 10.81 23.82 23.63
CA ILE A 464 9.39 23.84 24.02
C ILE A 464 9.20 22.94 25.25
N PRO A 465 9.33 23.51 26.46
CA PRO A 465 9.16 22.76 27.70
C PRO A 465 7.76 22.16 27.83
N VAL A 466 7.64 21.10 28.63
CA VAL A 466 6.37 20.40 28.89
C VAL A 466 5.25 21.35 29.31
N GLY A 467 5.56 22.38 30.10
CA GLY A 467 4.60 23.36 30.61
C GLY A 467 4.39 24.60 29.73
N ASP A 468 4.91 24.65 28.50
CA ASP A 468 4.89 25.86 27.64
C ASP A 468 3.48 26.41 27.42
N ASN A 469 2.54 25.52 27.09
CA ASN A 469 1.13 25.83 26.99
C ASN A 469 0.30 24.53 27.11
N LYS A 470 -1.02 24.66 27.28
CA LYS A 470 -1.91 23.51 27.50
C LYS A 470 -1.86 22.45 26.37
N PHE A 471 -1.61 22.85 25.13
CA PHE A 471 -1.55 21.94 23.98
C PHE A 471 -0.18 21.27 23.88
N ALA A 472 0.90 22.00 24.13
CA ALA A 472 2.25 21.43 24.26
C ALA A 472 2.33 20.43 25.42
N ALA A 473 1.70 20.73 26.56
CA ALA A 473 1.62 19.81 27.70
C ALA A 473 0.86 18.53 27.35
N LEU A 474 -0.29 18.66 26.66
CA LEU A 474 -1.05 17.52 26.17
C LEU A 474 -0.23 16.70 25.19
N ASN A 475 0.33 17.32 24.14
CA ASN A 475 1.20 16.67 23.16
C ASN A 475 2.34 15.92 23.84
N THR A 476 3.06 16.56 24.77
CA THR A 476 4.17 15.92 25.49
C THR A 476 3.71 14.71 26.34
N SER A 477 2.45 14.67 26.76
CA SER A 477 1.93 13.55 27.57
C SER A 477 1.48 12.37 26.72
N VAL A 478 1.07 12.60 25.46
CA VAL A 478 0.40 11.60 24.62
C VAL A 478 0.88 11.59 23.17
N TRP A 479 2.10 12.05 22.88
CA TRP A 479 2.60 12.08 21.51
C TRP A 479 2.56 10.66 20.91
N SER A 480 2.27 10.60 19.62
CA SER A 480 2.15 9.37 18.87
C SER A 480 2.78 9.62 17.49
N GLY A 481 4.09 9.41 17.39
CA GLY A 481 4.89 9.67 16.19
C GLY A 481 5.46 11.10 16.08
N GLY A 482 6.05 11.37 14.91
CA GLY A 482 6.83 12.56 14.59
C GLY A 482 8.20 12.17 14.02
N SER A 483 9.05 13.16 13.75
CA SER A 483 10.38 12.93 13.18
C SER A 483 11.51 13.33 14.13
N PHE A 484 12.55 12.52 14.22
CA PHE A 484 13.82 12.83 14.87
C PHE A 484 14.93 12.97 13.82
N ILE A 485 15.53 14.16 13.73
CA ILE A 485 16.54 14.48 12.73
C ILE A 485 17.79 15.05 13.43
N TYR A 486 18.94 14.46 13.15
CA TYR A 486 20.24 15.00 13.55
C TYR A 486 21.16 15.10 12.32
N ILE A 487 21.68 16.30 12.07
CA ILE A 487 22.64 16.57 11.00
C ILE A 487 24.00 16.85 11.62
N PRO A 488 25.03 16.01 11.39
CA PRO A 488 26.34 16.19 11.97
C PRO A 488 27.06 17.46 11.50
N LYS A 489 28.08 17.84 12.26
CA LYS A 489 28.89 19.03 12.02
C LYS A 489 29.46 19.07 10.59
N GLY A 490 29.21 20.18 9.90
CA GLY A 490 29.70 20.45 8.54
C GLY A 490 29.03 19.64 7.42
N VAL A 491 28.03 18.80 7.73
CA VAL A 491 27.31 18.02 6.72
C VAL A 491 26.29 18.92 6.02
N HIS A 492 26.29 18.88 4.68
CA HIS A 492 25.34 19.64 3.86
C HIS A 492 24.43 18.66 3.12
N VAL A 493 23.18 18.56 3.57
CA VAL A 493 22.20 17.68 2.94
C VAL A 493 21.60 18.42 1.73
N ASP A 494 22.06 18.06 0.53
CA ASP A 494 21.66 18.73 -0.72
C ASP A 494 20.21 18.44 -1.15
N ILE A 495 19.64 17.34 -0.67
CA ILE A 495 18.31 16.87 -1.05
C ILE A 495 17.35 17.06 0.13
N PRO A 496 16.16 17.65 -0.07
CA PRO A 496 15.23 17.84 1.03
C PRO A 496 14.81 16.50 1.65
N LEU A 497 14.90 16.41 2.98
CA LEU A 497 14.32 15.31 3.75
C LEU A 497 12.80 15.51 3.79
N GLN A 498 12.01 14.48 3.50
CA GLN A 498 10.56 14.60 3.42
C GLN A 498 9.86 13.64 4.37
N ALA A 499 8.83 14.12 5.07
CA ALA A 499 7.92 13.31 5.88
C ALA A 499 6.47 13.65 5.53
N TYR A 500 5.64 12.62 5.35
CA TYR A 500 4.22 12.77 5.03
C TYR A 500 3.36 12.16 6.14
N PHE A 501 2.43 12.94 6.68
CA PHE A 501 1.51 12.53 7.73
C PHE A 501 0.06 12.55 7.22
N ARG A 502 -0.65 11.43 7.37
CA ARG A 502 -2.06 11.30 6.97
C ARG A 502 -2.91 10.83 8.16
N ILE A 503 -4.01 11.52 8.43
CA ILE A 503 -4.99 11.10 9.44
C ILE A 503 -5.90 10.04 8.82
N ASN A 504 -5.89 8.82 9.37
CA ASN A 504 -6.67 7.68 8.84
C ASN A 504 -7.79 7.21 9.77
N THR A 505 -8.00 7.82 10.95
CA THR A 505 -8.94 7.30 11.97
C THR A 505 -9.93 8.36 12.45
N GLU A 506 -11.22 8.03 12.39
CA GLU A 506 -12.33 8.87 12.86
C GLU A 506 -12.26 9.00 14.41
N ASN A 507 -12.32 10.24 14.94
CA ASN A 507 -12.25 10.57 16.38
C ASN A 507 -10.90 10.40 17.12
N MET A 508 -9.74 10.46 16.46
CA MET A 508 -8.44 10.54 17.15
C MET A 508 -7.81 11.93 17.06
N GLY A 509 -7.25 12.40 18.20
CA GLY A 509 -6.34 13.53 18.19
C GLY A 509 -4.96 13.09 17.70
N GLN A 510 -4.37 13.80 16.74
CA GLN A 510 -3.00 13.57 16.29
C GLN A 510 -2.04 14.45 17.11
N PHE A 511 -1.08 13.80 17.76
CA PHE A 511 -0.08 14.46 18.59
C PHE A 511 1.31 14.13 18.07
N GLU A 512 1.75 14.83 17.03
CA GLU A 512 3.10 14.62 16.49
C GLU A 512 4.14 15.45 17.25
N ARG A 513 5.33 14.90 17.46
CA ARG A 513 6.44 15.63 18.06
C ARG A 513 7.70 15.50 17.23
N THR A 514 8.13 16.59 16.61
CA THR A 514 9.30 16.64 15.74
C THR A 514 10.45 17.34 16.45
N LEU A 515 11.64 16.71 16.44
CA LEU A 515 12.87 17.23 17.03
C LEU A 515 13.98 17.23 15.97
N ILE A 516 14.49 18.41 15.63
CA ILE A 516 15.54 18.59 14.63
C ILE A 516 16.74 19.30 15.24
N ILE A 517 17.92 18.70 15.08
CA ILE A 517 19.20 19.26 15.51
C ILE A 517 20.10 19.40 14.28
N VAL A 518 20.51 20.64 14.00
CA VAL A 518 21.43 20.97 12.90
C VAL A 518 22.72 21.46 13.51
N ASP A 519 23.74 20.61 13.50
CA ASP A 519 25.02 20.87 14.16
C ASP A 519 25.87 21.91 13.42
N GLU A 520 27.01 22.31 14.00
CA GLU A 520 27.77 23.47 13.54
C GLU A 520 28.13 23.41 12.04
N GLY A 521 27.84 24.48 11.31
CA GLY A 521 28.12 24.58 9.87
C GLY A 521 27.34 23.59 8.99
N ALA A 522 26.33 22.89 9.53
CA ALA A 522 25.53 21.93 8.78
C ALA A 522 24.33 22.59 8.08
N TYR A 523 23.76 21.89 7.10
CA TYR A 523 22.57 22.32 6.37
C TYR A 523 21.57 21.20 6.15
N VAL A 524 20.28 21.52 6.34
CA VAL A 524 19.17 20.65 5.94
C VAL A 524 17.97 21.47 5.48
N HIS A 525 17.29 20.94 4.46
CA HIS A 525 15.94 21.32 4.10
C HIS A 525 15.02 20.15 4.47
N TYR A 526 14.07 20.37 5.37
CA TYR A 526 13.06 19.40 5.75
C TYR A 526 11.68 19.85 5.27
N VAL A 527 10.91 18.93 4.70
CA VAL A 527 9.58 19.17 4.16
C VAL A 527 8.57 18.25 4.83
N GLU A 528 7.50 18.84 5.35
CA GLU A 528 6.41 18.17 6.04
C GLU A 528 5.10 18.38 5.28
N GLY A 529 4.52 17.29 4.78
CA GLY A 529 3.19 17.28 4.17
C GLY A 529 2.14 16.71 5.13
N CYS A 530 1.02 17.40 5.33
CA CYS A 530 -0.10 16.90 6.13
C CYS A 530 -1.40 16.98 5.34
N THR A 531 -2.09 15.84 5.16
CA THR A 531 -3.44 15.81 4.55
C THR A 531 -4.41 14.95 5.35
N ALA A 532 -5.68 15.37 5.43
CA ALA A 532 -6.76 14.57 6.03
C ALA A 532 -7.92 14.35 5.05
N PRO A 533 -8.47 13.12 4.96
CA PRO A 533 -9.79 12.87 4.37
C PRO A 533 -10.91 13.64 5.08
N ILE A 534 -12.02 13.88 4.37
CA ILE A 534 -13.22 14.49 4.95
C ILE A 534 -13.88 13.48 5.89
N TYR A 535 -13.91 13.79 7.19
CA TYR A 535 -14.62 13.01 8.21
C TYR A 535 -15.83 13.76 8.76
N SER A 536 -16.77 13.03 9.37
CA SER A 536 -18.03 13.58 9.87
C SER A 536 -17.93 14.29 11.23
N SER A 537 -16.87 14.01 12.01
CA SER A 537 -16.68 14.48 13.39
C SER A 537 -15.47 15.40 13.56
N ASP A 538 -15.56 16.39 14.46
CA ASP A 538 -14.45 17.31 14.75
C ASP A 538 -13.19 16.55 15.24
N SER A 539 -12.01 16.90 14.71
CA SER A 539 -10.72 16.26 15.05
C SER A 539 -9.68 17.28 15.51
N LEU A 540 -8.72 16.88 16.35
CA LEU A 540 -7.67 17.75 16.87
C LEU A 540 -6.31 17.32 16.32
N HIS A 541 -5.59 18.24 15.67
CA HIS A 541 -4.18 18.09 15.36
C HIS A 541 -3.39 19.05 16.26
N SER A 542 -2.51 18.51 17.10
CA SER A 542 -1.67 19.29 17.99
C SER A 542 -0.22 18.83 17.91
N ALA A 543 0.53 19.49 17.02
CA ALA A 543 1.95 19.25 16.81
C ALA A 543 2.85 20.10 17.70
N VAL A 544 3.99 19.53 18.08
CA VAL A 544 5.11 20.25 18.69
C VAL A 544 6.35 20.06 17.84
N VAL A 545 6.97 21.15 17.41
CA VAL A 545 8.19 21.12 16.59
C VAL A 545 9.29 21.93 17.28
N GLU A 546 10.36 21.24 17.66
CA GLU A 546 11.56 21.81 18.29
C GLU A 546 12.73 21.73 17.31
N ILE A 547 13.35 22.89 17.02
CA ILE A 547 14.52 22.95 16.13
C ILE A 547 15.67 23.67 16.80
N ILE A 548 16.86 23.08 16.77
CA ILE A 548 18.08 23.67 17.30
C ILE A 548 19.07 23.82 16.15
N VAL A 549 19.39 25.07 15.80
CA VAL A 549 20.32 25.41 14.71
C VAL A 549 21.60 25.97 15.32
N LYS A 550 22.67 25.15 15.33
CA LYS A 550 23.96 25.47 15.95
C LYS A 550 24.75 26.49 15.13
N LYS A 551 25.96 26.81 15.61
CA LYS A 551 26.80 27.88 15.07
C LYS A 551 27.03 27.72 13.56
N ASN A 552 26.80 28.79 12.80
CA ASN A 552 26.95 28.86 11.35
C ASN A 552 26.14 27.80 10.55
N ALA A 553 25.17 27.14 11.18
CA ALA A 553 24.33 26.14 10.54
C ALA A 553 23.08 26.77 9.91
N ARG A 554 22.42 26.06 9.00
CA ARG A 554 21.20 26.53 8.34
C ARG A 554 20.14 25.43 8.27
N CYS A 555 18.93 25.77 8.71
CA CYS A 555 17.78 24.88 8.65
C CYS A 555 16.64 25.57 7.89
N ARG A 556 16.13 24.89 6.87
CA ARG A 556 14.89 25.26 6.19
C ARG A 556 13.82 24.24 6.50
N TYR A 557 12.72 24.68 7.08
CA TYR A 557 11.57 23.84 7.39
C TYR A 557 10.37 24.30 6.57
N THR A 558 9.89 23.41 5.71
CA THR A 558 8.74 23.65 4.86
C THR A 558 7.56 22.81 5.34
N THR A 559 6.38 23.41 5.46
CA THR A 559 5.14 22.73 5.83
C THR A 559 4.05 23.09 4.84
N ILE A 560 3.36 22.09 4.29
CA ILE A 560 2.10 22.29 3.58
C ILE A 560 1.03 21.45 4.24
N GLN A 561 -0.02 22.12 4.68
CA GLN A 561 -1.12 21.50 5.38
C GLN A 561 -2.40 21.72 4.58
N ASN A 562 -3.13 20.63 4.33
CA ASN A 562 -4.48 20.65 3.80
C ASN A 562 -5.39 19.76 4.65
N TRP A 563 -6.04 20.39 5.62
CA TRP A 563 -6.92 19.69 6.55
C TRP A 563 -8.38 19.77 6.10
N SER A 564 -9.18 18.77 6.44
CA SER A 564 -10.63 18.87 6.31
C SER A 564 -11.21 19.97 7.22
N ASN A 565 -12.36 20.54 6.85
CA ASN A 565 -12.93 21.74 7.50
C ASN A 565 -13.42 21.53 8.94
N ASN A 566 -13.33 20.31 9.46
CA ASN A 566 -13.68 19.88 10.83
C ASN A 566 -12.44 19.73 11.74
N VAL A 567 -11.23 20.01 11.26
CA VAL A 567 -9.99 19.87 12.05
C VAL A 567 -9.64 21.15 12.82
N TYR A 568 -9.27 21.01 14.09
CA TYR A 568 -8.60 22.04 14.88
C TYR A 568 -7.08 21.84 14.79
N ASN A 569 -6.37 22.79 14.17
CA ASN A 569 -4.93 22.73 13.93
C ASN A 569 -4.20 23.65 14.93
N LEU A 570 -3.78 23.09 16.07
CA LEU A 570 -3.28 23.84 17.24
C LEU A 570 -1.82 23.48 17.52
N VAL A 571 -0.91 24.19 16.85
CA VAL A 571 0.49 23.78 16.69
C VAL A 571 1.44 24.73 17.39
N THR A 572 2.45 24.17 18.08
CA THR A 572 3.55 24.93 18.68
C THR A 572 4.86 24.60 17.95
N LYS A 573 5.37 25.52 17.11
CA LYS A 573 6.69 25.39 16.47
C LYS A 573 7.64 26.44 17.00
N ARG A 574 8.85 26.06 17.41
CA ARG A 574 9.88 26.99 17.90
C ARG A 574 11.28 26.48 17.55
N ALA A 575 12.10 27.40 17.07
CA ALA A 575 13.50 27.17 16.79
C ALA A 575 14.39 28.06 17.65
N VAL A 576 15.58 27.58 17.98
CA VAL A 576 16.67 28.36 18.58
C VAL A 576 17.80 28.45 17.56
N ALA A 577 18.22 29.68 17.25
CA ALA A 577 19.32 29.97 16.32
C ALA A 577 20.53 30.54 17.08
N HIS A 578 21.65 29.82 17.02
CA HIS A 578 22.92 30.20 17.62
C HIS A 578 23.74 31.14 16.71
N GLU A 579 24.99 31.45 17.09
CA GLU A 579 25.86 32.40 16.40
C GLU A 579 25.96 32.11 14.89
N GLY A 580 25.66 33.09 14.04
CA GLY A 580 25.68 32.95 12.58
C GLY A 580 24.68 31.95 11.99
N ALA A 581 23.80 31.35 12.80
CA ALA A 581 22.82 30.37 12.36
C ALA A 581 21.68 31.01 11.55
N THR A 582 21.11 30.28 10.60
CA THR A 582 19.94 30.73 9.81
C THR A 582 18.80 29.72 9.94
N MET A 583 17.63 30.18 10.41
CA MET A 583 16.41 29.39 10.46
C MET A 583 15.35 29.97 9.53
N GLU A 584 14.80 29.14 8.64
CA GLU A 584 13.77 29.51 7.68
C GLU A 584 12.52 28.64 7.86
N TRP A 585 11.38 29.27 8.11
CA TRP A 585 10.07 28.62 8.09
C TRP A 585 9.33 28.98 6.80
N VAL A 586 8.89 27.98 6.04
CA VAL A 586 8.01 28.14 4.88
C VAL A 586 6.72 27.38 5.15
N ASP A 587 5.60 28.08 5.26
CA ASP A 587 4.36 27.53 5.80
C ASP A 587 3.15 27.81 4.90
N GLY A 588 2.44 26.75 4.50
CA GLY A 588 1.20 26.80 3.73
C GLY A 588 0.03 26.26 4.54
N ASN A 589 -0.90 27.13 4.93
CA ASN A 589 -2.07 26.80 5.75
C ASN A 589 -3.33 26.78 4.89
N ILE A 590 -3.84 25.60 4.58
CA ILE A 590 -5.07 25.39 3.79
C ILE A 590 -5.99 24.43 4.54
N GLY A 591 -7.30 24.67 4.46
CA GLY A 591 -8.28 23.81 5.13
C GLY A 591 -8.39 24.11 6.63
N SER A 592 -8.84 23.12 7.42
CA SER A 592 -9.11 23.19 8.87
C SER A 592 -10.28 24.11 9.27
N LYS A 593 -10.93 23.83 10.41
CA LYS A 593 -11.93 24.70 11.02
C LYS A 593 -11.28 25.93 11.65
N VAL A 594 -10.26 25.67 12.47
CA VAL A 594 -9.50 26.68 13.19
C VAL A 594 -8.02 26.29 13.16
N THR A 595 -7.18 27.20 12.68
CA THR A 595 -5.73 27.11 12.85
C THR A 595 -5.26 28.14 13.86
N MET A 596 -4.39 27.71 14.78
CA MET A 596 -3.62 28.57 15.66
C MET A 596 -2.16 28.15 15.58
N LYS A 597 -1.34 28.95 14.88
CA LYS A 597 0.07 28.60 14.66
C LYS A 597 0.96 29.83 14.55
N TYR A 598 2.03 29.84 15.35
CA TYR A 598 2.97 30.96 15.44
C TYR A 598 4.41 30.45 15.49
N PRO A 599 5.01 30.03 14.35
CA PRO A 599 6.39 29.59 14.32
C PRO A 599 7.30 30.67 14.87
N ALA A 600 8.16 30.27 15.79
CA ALA A 600 9.02 31.17 16.53
C ALA A 600 10.50 30.91 16.23
N VAL A 601 11.31 31.97 16.15
CA VAL A 601 12.77 31.87 16.10
C VAL A 601 13.35 32.71 17.24
N TRP A 602 14.10 32.05 18.13
CA TRP A 602 14.87 32.70 19.18
C TRP A 602 16.32 32.81 18.72
N MET A 603 16.71 34.02 18.35
CA MET A 603 18.06 34.36 17.88
C MET A 603 18.91 34.73 19.10
N ILE A 604 19.61 33.73 19.64
CA ILE A 604 20.37 33.85 20.90
C ILE A 604 21.87 34.01 20.70
N GLY A 605 22.35 33.92 19.45
CA GLY A 605 23.74 34.16 19.09
C GLY A 605 23.91 35.35 18.16
N GLU A 606 25.09 35.96 18.20
CA GLU A 606 25.42 37.09 17.34
C GLU A 606 25.29 36.70 15.85
N HIS A 607 24.77 37.60 15.02
CA HIS A 607 24.54 37.37 13.58
C HIS A 607 23.54 36.26 13.22
N ALA A 608 22.80 35.72 14.20
CA ALA A 608 21.72 34.77 13.92
C ALA A 608 20.61 35.41 13.08
N LYS A 609 19.98 34.58 12.23
CA LYS A 609 18.93 34.99 11.29
C LYS A 609 17.68 34.14 11.40
N GLY A 610 16.52 34.78 11.36
CA GLY A 610 15.21 34.13 11.40
C GLY A 610 14.31 34.61 10.26
N GLU A 611 13.79 33.69 9.46
CA GLU A 611 12.89 34.00 8.35
C GLU A 611 11.60 33.19 8.46
N VAL A 612 10.47 33.84 8.24
CA VAL A 612 9.16 33.17 8.14
C VAL A 612 8.46 33.68 6.89
N LEU A 613 8.07 32.74 6.03
CA LEU A 613 7.18 32.94 4.89
C LEU A 613 5.93 32.09 5.12
N SER A 614 4.79 32.73 5.35
CA SER A 614 3.53 32.05 5.68
C SER A 614 2.42 32.46 4.73
N VAL A 615 1.69 31.49 4.17
CA VAL A 615 0.40 31.70 3.49
C VAL A 615 -0.70 31.07 4.31
N ALA A 616 -1.83 31.76 4.41
CA ALA A 616 -3.07 31.23 4.99
C ALA A 616 -4.27 31.45 4.07
N PHE A 617 -5.06 30.40 3.87
CA PHE A 617 -6.30 30.44 3.11
C PHE A 617 -7.48 30.10 4.02
N ALA A 618 -8.51 30.95 4.05
CA ALA A 618 -9.73 30.71 4.80
C ALA A 618 -10.97 30.80 3.90
N GLY A 619 -11.72 29.70 3.79
CA GLY A 619 -13.04 29.59 3.20
C GLY A 619 -14.18 29.67 4.23
N GLU A 620 -15.38 29.25 3.83
CA GLU A 620 -16.59 29.31 4.65
C GLU A 620 -16.43 28.60 6.00
N GLY A 621 -16.77 29.30 7.08
CA GLY A 621 -16.72 28.76 8.45
C GLY A 621 -15.31 28.55 9.02
N GLN A 622 -14.25 28.91 8.29
CA GLN A 622 -12.87 28.72 8.70
C GLN A 622 -12.27 29.96 9.37
N HIS A 623 -11.42 29.74 10.38
CA HIS A 623 -10.60 30.79 10.98
C HIS A 623 -9.11 30.38 11.00
N GLN A 624 -8.31 31.05 10.17
CA GLN A 624 -6.86 30.90 10.17
C GLN A 624 -6.19 32.00 11.01
N ASP A 625 -5.83 31.72 12.27
CA ASP A 625 -5.00 32.59 13.12
C ASP A 625 -3.53 32.13 13.02
N ALA A 626 -2.86 32.65 12.00
CA ALA A 626 -1.48 32.34 11.66
C ALA A 626 -0.56 33.53 11.94
N GLY A 627 0.73 33.29 12.13
CA GLY A 627 1.66 34.38 12.35
C GLY A 627 3.07 33.92 12.64
N ALA A 628 3.85 34.75 13.32
CA ALA A 628 5.27 34.49 13.57
C ALA A 628 5.75 35.18 14.83
N LYS A 629 6.80 34.64 15.47
CA LYS A 629 7.49 35.29 16.59
C LYS A 629 9.00 35.35 16.36
N MET A 630 9.56 36.54 16.34
CA MET A 630 11.00 36.77 16.23
C MET A 630 11.51 37.39 17.52
N VAL A 631 12.39 36.66 18.22
CA VAL A 631 13.01 37.11 19.46
C VAL A 631 14.50 37.33 19.20
N HIS A 632 14.91 38.59 19.19
CA HIS A 632 16.31 39.00 19.12
C HIS A 632 16.85 39.10 20.54
N ALA A 633 17.77 38.21 20.89
CA ALA A 633 18.40 38.14 22.21
C ALA A 633 19.94 38.24 22.13
N ALA A 634 20.47 38.65 20.98
CA ALA A 634 21.89 38.85 20.74
C ALA A 634 22.12 40.00 19.74
N PRO A 635 23.33 40.61 19.74
CA PRO A 635 23.68 41.68 18.80
C PRO A 635 23.63 41.25 17.33
N ASN A 636 23.47 42.22 16.44
CA ASN A 636 23.61 42.06 14.99
C ASN A 636 22.72 40.96 14.38
N THR A 637 21.60 40.62 15.02
CA THR A 637 20.65 39.60 14.53
C THR A 637 19.69 40.19 13.51
N SER A 638 19.17 39.37 12.60
CA SER A 638 18.25 39.85 11.56
C SER A 638 17.05 38.94 11.33
N SER A 639 15.85 39.51 11.16
CA SER A 639 14.67 38.73 10.81
C SER A 639 13.80 39.30 9.71
N THR A 640 13.13 38.40 8.98
CA THR A 640 12.15 38.73 7.96
C THR A 640 10.87 37.92 8.20
N ILE A 641 9.73 38.59 8.28
CA ILE A 641 8.41 37.94 8.30
C ILE A 641 7.63 38.40 7.07
N ILE A 642 7.27 37.46 6.20
CA ILE A 642 6.36 37.66 5.07
C ILE A 642 5.13 36.82 5.35
N SER A 643 4.01 37.47 5.63
CA SER A 643 2.72 36.82 5.82
C SER A 643 1.79 37.19 4.67
N LYS A 644 1.21 36.20 4.03
CA LYS A 644 0.21 36.37 2.98
C LYS A 644 -1.07 35.65 3.41
N SER A 645 -2.22 36.27 3.15
CA SER A 645 -3.49 35.63 3.49
C SER A 645 -4.55 35.86 2.43
N VAL A 646 -5.42 34.88 2.24
CA VAL A 646 -6.54 34.91 1.31
C VAL A 646 -7.80 34.50 2.07
N ALA A 647 -8.84 35.32 2.01
CA ALA A 647 -10.11 35.05 2.67
C ALA A 647 -11.27 35.09 1.67
N ARG A 648 -12.14 34.07 1.73
CA ARG A 648 -13.29 33.86 0.85
C ARG A 648 -14.47 33.21 1.61
N GLY A 649 -15.69 33.38 1.13
CA GLY A 649 -16.90 32.68 1.57
C GLY A 649 -17.29 33.04 3.00
N GLY A 650 -16.92 34.23 3.48
CA GLY A 650 -17.09 34.61 4.89
C GLY A 650 -15.99 34.07 5.81
N GLY A 651 -14.94 33.45 5.24
CA GLY A 651 -13.76 33.00 5.95
C GLY A 651 -13.01 34.13 6.65
N ARG A 652 -12.32 33.77 7.73
CA ARG A 652 -11.55 34.72 8.53
C ARG A 652 -10.08 34.35 8.53
N THR A 653 -9.24 35.27 8.06
CA THR A 653 -7.79 35.20 8.28
C THR A 653 -7.38 36.18 9.38
N SER A 654 -6.37 35.83 10.16
CA SER A 654 -5.78 36.69 11.17
C SER A 654 -4.27 36.51 11.15
N TYR A 655 -3.54 37.59 10.94
CA TYR A 655 -2.10 37.62 11.19
C TYR A 655 -1.83 38.02 12.63
N ARG A 656 -0.98 37.27 13.35
CA ARG A 656 -0.50 37.63 14.68
C ARG A 656 1.03 37.55 14.76
N GLY A 657 1.67 38.71 14.80
CA GLY A 657 3.13 38.81 14.84
C GLY A 657 3.65 39.27 16.20
N LEU A 658 4.77 38.71 16.66
CA LEU A 658 5.59 39.30 17.71
C LEU A 658 7.01 39.54 17.17
N VAL A 659 7.49 40.77 17.27
CA VAL A 659 8.92 41.08 17.16
C VAL A 659 9.37 41.63 18.50
N GLN A 660 10.29 40.92 19.15
CA GLN A 660 10.86 41.32 20.42
C GLN A 660 12.36 41.52 20.25
N ILE A 661 12.86 42.71 20.59
CA ILE A 661 14.29 43.02 20.62
C ILE A 661 14.68 43.31 22.07
N ALA A 662 15.46 42.41 22.66
CA ALA A 662 15.92 42.51 24.03
C ALA A 662 17.04 43.54 24.18
N ASP A 663 17.17 44.08 25.40
CA ASP A 663 18.27 44.95 25.81
C ASP A 663 19.63 44.27 25.53
N GLY A 664 20.58 45.01 24.96
CA GLY A 664 21.88 44.52 24.52
C GLY A 664 21.93 43.98 23.08
N SER A 665 20.78 43.85 22.39
CA SER A 665 20.70 43.33 21.01
C SER A 665 20.94 44.41 19.95
N HIS A 666 21.93 45.29 20.16
CA HIS A 666 22.29 46.37 19.25
C HIS A 666 22.65 45.89 17.84
N GLY A 667 22.44 46.75 16.84
CA GLY A 667 22.64 46.44 15.42
C GLY A 667 21.58 45.50 14.82
N SER A 668 20.56 45.10 15.58
CA SER A 668 19.54 44.15 15.12
C SER A 668 18.57 44.78 14.12
N ARG A 669 18.08 43.95 13.19
CA ARG A 669 17.19 44.40 12.10
C ARG A 669 15.98 43.48 11.94
N SER A 670 14.79 44.04 11.73
CA SER A 670 13.60 43.23 11.42
C SER A 670 12.71 43.90 10.38
N THR A 671 12.24 43.11 9.42
CA THR A 671 11.24 43.53 8.43
C THR A 671 10.02 42.62 8.51
N VAL A 672 8.83 43.22 8.64
CA VAL A 672 7.55 42.50 8.63
C VAL A 672 6.71 43.03 7.49
N LYS A 673 6.23 42.13 6.63
CA LYS A 673 5.30 42.43 5.54
C LYS A 673 4.09 41.51 5.60
N CYS A 674 2.91 42.10 5.76
CA CYS A 674 1.65 41.38 5.82
C CYS A 674 0.78 41.78 4.63
N ASP A 675 0.54 40.87 3.70
CA ASP A 675 -0.39 41.10 2.59
C ASP A 675 -1.65 40.26 2.81
N ALA A 676 -2.82 40.87 2.68
CA ALA A 676 -4.09 40.16 2.72
C ALA A 676 -4.88 40.41 1.43
N LEU A 677 -5.52 39.37 0.92
CA LEU A 677 -6.39 39.41 -0.24
C LEU A 677 -7.80 38.97 0.17
N LEU A 678 -8.75 39.89 0.08
CA LEU A 678 -10.17 39.61 0.26
C LEU A 678 -10.79 39.33 -1.11
N VAL A 679 -11.34 38.12 -1.26
CA VAL A 679 -11.95 37.65 -2.51
C VAL A 679 -13.38 38.17 -2.66
N ASP A 680 -14.07 38.41 -1.55
CA ASP A 680 -15.45 38.88 -1.53
C ASP A 680 -15.67 39.99 -0.48
N SER A 681 -16.93 40.40 -0.30
CA SER A 681 -17.32 41.49 0.59
C SER A 681 -17.70 41.04 2.01
N ILE A 682 -17.84 39.73 2.25
CA ILE A 682 -18.27 39.16 3.54
C ILE A 682 -17.11 38.59 4.37
N SER A 683 -16.00 38.28 3.70
CA SER A 683 -14.78 37.75 4.30
C SER A 683 -14.01 38.82 5.07
N ARG A 684 -13.18 38.36 6.01
CA ARG A 684 -12.49 39.23 6.96
C ARG A 684 -11.02 38.85 7.08
N SER A 685 -10.16 39.87 7.12
CA SER A 685 -8.76 39.72 7.50
C SER A 685 -8.43 40.68 8.64
N ASP A 686 -7.82 40.16 9.70
CA ASP A 686 -7.34 40.94 10.85
C ASP A 686 -5.81 40.89 10.93
N THR A 687 -5.16 41.98 11.35
CA THR A 687 -3.69 42.02 11.54
C THR A 687 -3.39 42.54 12.95
N TYR A 688 -2.70 41.74 13.76
CA TYR A 688 -2.36 42.01 15.16
C TYR A 688 -0.85 42.01 15.37
N PRO A 689 -0.14 43.11 15.05
CA PRO A 689 1.29 43.21 15.27
C PRO A 689 1.61 43.57 16.73
N TYR A 690 2.61 42.89 17.29
CA TYR A 690 3.20 43.22 18.58
C TYR A 690 4.69 43.48 18.39
N VAL A 691 5.14 44.64 18.86
CA VAL A 691 6.53 45.08 18.72
C VAL A 691 7.00 45.54 20.10
N ASP A 692 7.94 44.81 20.68
CA ASP A 692 8.58 45.14 21.97
C ASP A 692 10.07 45.36 21.72
N VAL A 693 10.49 46.61 21.60
CA VAL A 693 11.88 47.00 21.35
C VAL A 693 12.43 47.66 22.60
N ARG A 694 13.47 47.07 23.18
CA ARG A 694 14.12 47.53 24.41
C ARG A 694 15.57 47.97 24.20
N GLU A 695 15.94 48.23 22.95
CA GLU A 695 17.29 48.62 22.52
C GLU A 695 17.17 49.82 21.55
N ASP A 696 18.12 50.75 21.61
CA ASP A 696 18.07 52.00 20.84
C ASP A 696 18.68 51.84 19.44
N ASP A 697 19.76 51.06 19.31
CA ASP A 697 20.46 50.84 18.03
C ASP A 697 19.85 49.67 17.24
N VAL A 698 18.67 49.89 16.67
CA VAL A 698 17.94 48.87 15.90
C VAL A 698 17.27 49.46 14.66
N SER A 699 16.99 48.63 13.66
CA SER A 699 16.17 49.01 12.50
C SER A 699 14.98 48.07 12.36
N MET A 700 13.76 48.60 12.46
CA MET A 700 12.55 47.79 12.37
C MET A 700 11.52 48.43 11.45
N GLY A 701 10.98 47.63 10.53
CA GLY A 701 9.90 48.02 9.63
C GLY A 701 8.73 47.03 9.72
N HIS A 702 7.50 47.55 9.73
CA HIS A 702 6.28 46.77 9.62
C HIS A 702 5.36 47.41 8.58
N GLU A 703 4.98 46.64 7.57
CA GLU A 703 4.02 47.00 6.53
C GLU A 703 2.87 45.99 6.53
N ALA A 704 1.64 46.50 6.43
CA ALA A 704 0.45 45.67 6.26
C ALA A 704 -0.45 46.25 5.17
N THR A 705 -0.77 45.46 4.16
CA THR A 705 -1.62 45.84 3.02
C THR A 705 -2.80 44.89 2.92
N VAL A 706 -4.02 45.43 2.82
CA VAL A 706 -5.22 44.67 2.52
C VAL A 706 -5.72 45.08 1.14
N SER A 707 -5.78 44.11 0.24
CA SER A 707 -6.21 44.27 -1.14
C SER A 707 -7.52 43.52 -1.38
N LYS A 708 -8.33 44.04 -2.30
CA LYS A 708 -9.46 43.33 -2.88
C LYS A 708 -9.10 42.94 -4.31
N VAL A 709 -9.67 41.84 -4.79
CA VAL A 709 -9.57 41.51 -6.21
C VAL A 709 -10.28 42.59 -7.02
N SER A 710 -9.61 43.11 -8.05
CA SER A 710 -10.12 44.23 -8.85
C SER A 710 -11.10 43.73 -9.91
N ASP A 711 -12.27 44.36 -9.98
CA ASP A 711 -13.27 44.09 -11.03
C ASP A 711 -12.68 44.30 -12.43
N ASP A 712 -11.79 45.29 -12.61
CA ASP A 712 -11.11 45.54 -13.89
C ASP A 712 -10.14 44.40 -14.25
N GLN A 713 -9.45 43.81 -13.26
CA GLN A 713 -8.56 42.65 -13.47
C GLN A 713 -9.37 41.41 -13.86
N LEU A 714 -10.49 41.15 -13.17
CA LEU A 714 -11.39 40.05 -13.50
C LEU A 714 -12.01 40.25 -14.88
N PHE A 715 -12.55 41.44 -15.17
CA PHE A 715 -13.11 41.78 -16.48
C PHE A 715 -12.07 41.60 -17.59
N TYR A 716 -10.82 42.03 -17.37
CA TYR A 716 -9.75 41.84 -18.34
C TYR A 716 -9.48 40.36 -18.61
N LEU A 717 -9.31 39.53 -17.58
CA LEU A 717 -9.06 38.10 -17.70
C LEU A 717 -10.24 37.36 -18.35
N MET A 718 -11.46 37.69 -17.96
CA MET A 718 -12.69 37.14 -18.54
C MET A 718 -12.86 37.53 -20.01
N SER A 719 -12.47 38.75 -20.39
CA SER A 719 -12.45 39.19 -21.79
C SER A 719 -11.47 38.37 -22.67
N ARG A 720 -10.54 37.64 -22.05
CA ARG A 720 -9.62 36.71 -22.73
C ARG A 720 -10.13 35.26 -22.78
N GLY A 721 -11.39 35.04 -22.38
CA GLY A 721 -12.06 33.75 -22.49
C GLY A 721 -11.95 32.87 -21.25
N LEU A 722 -11.38 33.39 -20.15
CA LEU A 722 -11.43 32.72 -18.85
C LEU A 722 -12.82 32.89 -18.22
N THR A 723 -13.28 31.86 -17.52
CA THR A 723 -14.41 32.00 -16.61
C THR A 723 -14.01 32.88 -15.42
N GLU A 724 -15.01 33.38 -14.68
CA GLU A 724 -14.76 34.19 -13.48
C GLU A 724 -13.96 33.41 -12.42
N ASP A 725 -14.27 32.13 -12.21
CA ASP A 725 -13.55 31.24 -11.30
C ASP A 725 -12.09 31.04 -11.73
N GLU A 726 -11.83 30.81 -13.02
CA GLU A 726 -10.46 30.69 -13.56
C GLU A 726 -9.67 32.00 -13.45
N ALA A 727 -10.32 33.14 -13.70
CA ALA A 727 -9.72 34.46 -13.55
C ALA A 727 -9.35 34.74 -12.09
N MET A 728 -10.25 34.41 -11.16
CA MET A 728 -10.03 34.55 -9.72
C MET A 728 -8.87 33.67 -9.24
N ALA A 729 -8.89 32.39 -9.62
CA ALA A 729 -7.82 31.45 -9.30
C ALA A 729 -6.46 31.92 -9.82
N MET A 730 -6.40 32.52 -11.01
CA MET A 730 -5.18 33.07 -11.58
C MET A 730 -4.63 34.26 -10.75
N VAL A 731 -5.49 35.16 -10.27
CA VAL A 731 -5.09 36.28 -9.41
C VAL A 731 -4.57 35.76 -8.06
N VAL A 732 -5.30 34.84 -7.43
CA VAL A 732 -4.90 34.23 -6.15
C VAL A 732 -3.56 33.47 -6.29
N ARG A 733 -3.38 32.72 -7.38
CA ARG A 733 -2.12 32.02 -7.68
C ARG A 733 -0.96 33.00 -7.82
N GLY A 734 -1.14 34.11 -8.53
CA GLY A 734 -0.12 35.16 -8.61
C GLY A 734 0.21 35.78 -7.25
N PHE A 735 -0.78 35.86 -6.36
CA PHE A 735 -0.59 36.37 -5.00
C PHE A 735 0.23 35.42 -4.11
N VAL A 736 -0.01 34.11 -4.20
CA VAL A 736 0.69 33.08 -3.41
C VAL A 736 1.99 32.56 -4.05
N GLU A 737 2.28 32.96 -5.29
CA GLU A 737 3.42 32.53 -6.09
C GLU A 737 4.77 32.56 -5.34
N PRO A 738 5.09 33.56 -4.50
CA PRO A 738 6.34 33.57 -3.75
C PRO A 738 6.54 32.34 -2.86
N ILE A 739 5.47 31.71 -2.36
CA ILE A 739 5.57 30.45 -1.62
C ILE A 739 5.78 29.29 -2.56
N ALA A 740 5.01 29.21 -3.66
CA ALA A 740 5.14 28.14 -4.63
C ALA A 740 6.57 27.98 -5.16
N ARG A 741 7.32 29.09 -5.29
CA ARG A 741 8.74 29.09 -5.69
C ARG A 741 9.70 28.52 -4.64
N GLU A 742 9.33 28.53 -3.36
CA GLU A 742 10.16 28.02 -2.26
C GLU A 742 9.88 26.53 -1.96
N LEU A 743 8.86 25.96 -2.61
CA LEU A 743 8.45 24.57 -2.44
C LEU A 743 9.11 23.68 -3.50
N PRO A 744 9.42 22.41 -3.17
CA PRO A 744 9.68 21.42 -4.21
C PRO A 744 8.50 21.32 -5.19
N MET A 745 8.77 20.95 -6.43
CA MET A 745 7.80 21.05 -7.53
C MET A 745 6.52 20.24 -7.26
N GLU A 746 6.63 19.04 -6.67
CA GLU A 746 5.47 18.21 -6.32
C GLU A 746 4.50 18.95 -5.39
N TYR A 747 5.04 19.63 -4.39
CA TYR A 747 4.30 20.41 -3.40
C TYR A 747 3.77 21.73 -3.97
N ALA A 748 4.52 22.36 -4.87
CA ALA A 748 4.07 23.55 -5.59
C ALA A 748 2.86 23.24 -6.51
N LEU A 749 2.90 22.09 -7.20
CA LEU A 749 1.80 21.61 -8.03
C LEU A 749 0.58 21.25 -7.18
N GLU A 750 0.78 20.56 -6.06
CA GLU A 750 -0.29 20.24 -5.11
C GLU A 750 -0.93 21.52 -4.56
N LEU A 751 -0.12 22.49 -4.10
CA LEU A 751 -0.58 23.80 -3.65
C LEU A 751 -1.44 24.52 -4.70
N ASN A 752 -0.98 24.54 -5.95
CA ASN A 752 -1.72 25.18 -7.04
C ASN A 752 -3.07 24.49 -7.29
N ARG A 753 -3.10 23.15 -7.30
CA ARG A 753 -4.32 22.38 -7.48
C ARG A 753 -5.29 22.54 -6.30
N LEU A 754 -4.77 22.62 -5.08
CA LEU A 754 -5.57 22.89 -3.89
C LEU A 754 -6.21 24.27 -3.95
N ILE A 755 -5.48 25.28 -4.43
CA ILE A 755 -6.04 26.61 -4.64
C ILE A 755 -7.16 26.54 -5.68
N GLU A 756 -6.96 25.86 -6.81
CA GLU A 756 -8.02 25.69 -7.83
C GLU A 756 -9.28 25.02 -7.27
N LEU A 757 -9.12 23.95 -6.48
CA LEU A 757 -10.24 23.27 -5.82
C LEU A 757 -10.96 24.15 -4.79
N GLN A 758 -10.21 24.94 -4.02
CA GLN A 758 -10.81 25.94 -3.12
C GLN A 758 -11.47 27.08 -3.90
N MET A 759 -11.08 27.27 -5.17
CA MET A 759 -11.66 28.25 -6.07
C MET A 759 -12.93 27.75 -6.77
N GLU A 760 -13.14 26.46 -6.99
CA GLU A 760 -14.37 25.95 -7.60
C GLU A 760 -15.63 26.32 -6.77
N GLY A 761 -16.65 26.90 -7.43
CA GLY A 761 -17.90 27.31 -6.77
C GLY A 761 -17.85 28.65 -6.01
N SER A 762 -16.99 29.59 -6.41
CA SER A 762 -16.86 30.92 -5.75
C SER A 762 -18.03 31.85 -5.90
N VAL A 763 -18.84 31.60 -6.92
CA VAL A 763 -19.82 32.56 -7.39
C VAL A 763 -21.19 32.13 -6.89
N GLY A 764 -21.59 32.72 -5.76
CA GLY A 764 -22.88 32.55 -5.10
C GLY A 764 -22.99 33.37 -3.82
#